data_AF-A0A2A2PUI9-F1
#
_entry.id   AF-A0A2A2PUI9-F1
#
_cell.length_a   1.000
_cell.length_b   1.000
_cell.length_c   1.000
_cell.angle_alpha   90.00
_cell.angle_beta   90.00
_cell.angle_gamma   90.00
#
_symmetry.space_group_name_H-M   'P 1'
#
loop_
_entity.id
_entity.type
_entity.pdbx_description
1 polymer ?
#
loop_
_entity_poly.entity_id
_entity_poly.type
_entity_poly.pdbx_seq_one_letter_code
_entity_poly.pdbx_strand_id
1 'polypeptide(L)'
;MKIPHLYLPLSILLALSVGSPSKAADLFDKSNLAAWCIVPFDAKKRSPEERAEMVAKMGIKKIAYDWRKEHVAEFEREILAYQKHGIEFFAFWSTHEEAFRLFEKYDLRPQIWLTLSGGNEATPEERIKAAATRLLPVVERTRKAGCPLGLYNHGGWGGEPENLVAVCEYLKKNHGADHVGIVYNLHHGHSHLDRLPAAIEVMKPHLLCFNLNGMDIAGDTKGRKILPLGVGTEDVKVLRQIRASSFTGPIGILNHTDEDAEGRLLDNLDGLNWLVPQLDDAPPAAKPNYRTWTEAKPNYRTWTEAKPQPGGAQPSLKEGSEVASLSDEFGKALAGGVVIDGSADFHTLPFSIECRAKLESKDRYNILIACNPKSAGTHWELYTHTGRGTLALYLPGRGGDFDSGFNVCDGQWHNFVASVDAELVTLWVDGKKVLEKPVGKSGELKSAEKEQLAFGRLVEGGIGCNGILDDVRLSRGVMKPRPGNAPRERMDNTLGLWDFDHLDSLLTGPRAPAPAPFEPTLEPLEPSQNRHWKSFVNRERIFDYYGKQALAFLTHRPLPDLIPGFPGMDGGQQGHWGNQNDQVTWKDGRWAESDLGNVFSGVFKGAGLTLPKGVCVRFDDLAAVFDPLTLGFPVTWKGGFVRLNDARHGFMAGAPLEGEVVAKSVERREGRYLGFYRHGKEVVFAYEADGKTHYLNARGDEAVKLAPMTQGGPAQWPQWLETKGVVGAEKPFATDTLTIPFENPYGTIFFLTAHDFFEDGSAAVATMTGEVWLVRGIDEKLEKLRWKRFATGLHQPLGMKIVEGKIHVLGRDQITCLHDLNGDDEADYYECVTNAMQSSAGGHDFVVGLERDASGNWYFASGNQGLCRIGKDGRLEVLATGFRNPNGLGISKDGRFLTTSAQEGDWTPGTSVFQVELGVNEGAHFGAGGPKNGKAPEPVLLYLPRGEDNSASSQAFIAGEAWKTLAGNGNLVHLSSGGGSAWLVMREQVKGRWQSAAMKITGNFDSGAQCARFSGKDGALYVTGLQGWGTYTPLDGGFQRVRFTGGAPVPVGFETRENGVIVRFDQPVSESAGLATETFAQCWTYKYSGTYGSPEYSVRYPETPGHDPLEVRSVQRIEGGKALFLEIPQIVPAGQVHLRLGSGQDLFLTLHELGEPYTEFTGYTKIPKTMHAAQIGMVAPVASKPNPWAGGAKGREISMEAGLGLQFVQKELRVKAGER
;
A
#
# COMPACT_ATOMS: atom_id res chain seq x y z
N MET A 1 80.82 30.90 -12.28
CA MET A 1 81.15 30.09 -13.48
C MET A 1 79.86 29.45 -13.99
N LYS A 2 79.30 29.94 -15.12
CA LYS A 2 78.11 29.41 -15.87
C LYS A 2 76.77 29.23 -15.08
N ILE A 3 75.57 29.52 -15.58
CA ILE A 3 75.03 30.49 -16.57
C ILE A 3 73.47 30.60 -16.36
N PRO A 4 72.77 31.72 -16.68
CA PRO A 4 71.30 31.90 -16.55
C PRO A 4 70.56 31.58 -17.90
N HIS A 5 69.26 31.80 -18.17
CA HIS A 5 68.15 32.66 -17.68
C HIS A 5 66.80 31.86 -17.80
N LEU A 6 65.61 32.18 -17.23
CA LEU A 6 65.00 33.34 -16.54
C LEU A 6 64.16 34.34 -17.42
N TYR A 7 62.93 34.63 -16.95
CA TYR A 7 61.90 35.62 -17.39
C TYR A 7 60.94 35.33 -18.59
N LEU A 8 59.68 35.77 -18.38
CA LEU A 8 58.55 36.00 -19.31
C LEU A 8 58.74 37.34 -20.09
N PRO A 9 57.86 37.83 -21.03
CA PRO A 9 56.48 37.42 -21.36
C PRO A 9 56.11 37.44 -22.89
N LEU A 10 54.79 37.40 -23.16
CA LEU A 10 54.03 38.12 -24.21
C LEU A 10 53.49 37.35 -25.43
N SER A 11 52.28 37.77 -25.83
CA SER A 11 51.33 37.17 -26.78
C SER A 11 51.63 37.42 -28.26
N ILE A 12 51.03 36.61 -29.14
CA ILE A 12 50.50 37.03 -30.45
C ILE A 12 49.30 36.13 -30.82
N LEU A 13 48.32 36.68 -31.55
CA LEU A 13 47.12 35.96 -32.01
C LEU A 13 47.44 35.06 -33.21
N LEU A 14 46.73 33.94 -33.32
CA LEU A 14 46.32 33.41 -34.62
C LEU A 14 44.80 33.17 -34.59
N ALA A 15 44.09 33.66 -35.61
CA ALA A 15 42.63 33.63 -35.63
C ALA A 15 42.13 32.24 -36.06
N LEU A 16 41.67 31.44 -35.09
CA LEU A 16 40.76 30.34 -35.37
C LEU A 16 39.33 30.87 -35.39
N SER A 17 38.62 30.65 -36.49
CA SER A 17 37.18 30.93 -36.58
C SER A 17 36.45 30.07 -35.56
N VAL A 18 35.82 30.70 -34.56
CA VAL A 18 34.90 30.03 -33.65
C VAL A 18 33.64 29.67 -34.43
N GLY A 19 33.68 28.52 -35.10
CA GLY A 19 32.46 27.81 -35.44
C GLY A 19 31.79 27.47 -34.11
N SER A 20 30.67 28.12 -33.79
CA SER A 20 29.88 27.81 -32.62
C SER A 20 29.63 26.31 -32.56
N PRO A 21 29.79 25.64 -31.40
CA PRO A 21 29.35 24.26 -31.28
C PRO A 21 27.85 24.25 -31.60
N SER A 22 27.48 23.61 -32.71
CA SER A 22 26.08 23.36 -33.02
C SER A 22 25.50 22.60 -31.84
N LYS A 23 24.46 23.14 -31.21
CA LYS A 23 23.74 22.42 -30.14
C LYS A 23 23.49 21.00 -30.62
N ALA A 24 23.91 20.01 -29.84
CA ALA A 24 23.30 18.69 -29.97
C ALA A 24 21.79 18.92 -29.83
N ALA A 25 21.02 18.52 -30.84
CA ALA A 25 19.58 18.75 -30.83
C ALA A 25 18.97 18.01 -29.64
N ASP A 26 17.98 18.62 -28.99
CA ASP A 26 17.21 17.92 -27.97
C ASP A 26 16.55 16.69 -28.61
N LEU A 27 16.47 15.59 -27.87
CA LEU A 27 15.85 14.35 -28.33
C LEU A 27 14.43 14.59 -28.84
N PHE A 28 13.71 15.55 -28.25
CA PHE A 28 12.34 15.93 -28.57
C PHE A 28 12.23 17.19 -29.46
N ASP A 29 13.35 17.72 -29.99
CA ASP A 29 13.34 18.87 -30.90
C ASP A 29 12.64 18.54 -32.23
N LYS A 30 11.91 19.52 -32.78
CA LYS A 30 11.11 19.39 -34.01
C LYS A 30 11.90 18.92 -35.25
N SER A 31 13.22 19.17 -35.29
CA SER A 31 14.11 18.66 -36.34
C SER A 31 14.43 17.17 -36.20
N ASN A 32 14.40 16.61 -34.98
CA ASN A 32 14.49 15.18 -34.75
C ASN A 32 13.15 14.47 -35.05
N LEU A 33 12.02 15.13 -34.76
CA LEU A 33 10.69 14.54 -34.89
C LEU A 33 10.32 14.05 -36.30
N ALA A 34 9.55 12.96 -36.33
CA ALA A 34 8.87 12.43 -37.51
C ALA A 34 7.34 12.38 -37.32
N ALA A 35 6.58 12.73 -38.35
CA ALA A 35 5.12 12.56 -38.33
C ALA A 35 4.72 11.13 -38.76
N TRP A 36 3.85 10.47 -37.99
CA TRP A 36 3.41 9.07 -38.23
C TRP A 36 1.88 8.92 -38.25
N CYS A 37 1.37 8.01 -39.09
CA CYS A 37 -0.06 7.73 -39.25
C CYS A 37 -0.92 8.97 -39.55
N ILE A 38 -0.50 9.76 -40.55
CA ILE A 38 -1.13 11.02 -40.99
C ILE A 38 -1.68 10.99 -42.42
N VAL A 39 -1.80 9.80 -43.01
CA VAL A 39 -2.27 9.64 -44.40
C VAL A 39 -3.69 9.04 -44.45
N PRO A 40 -3.95 7.77 -44.07
CA PRO A 40 -5.31 7.20 -44.06
C PRO A 40 -6.15 7.63 -42.86
N PHE A 41 -5.52 8.13 -41.80
CA PHE A 41 -6.17 8.58 -40.56
C PHE A 41 -6.41 10.10 -40.53
N ASP A 42 -6.03 10.85 -41.57
CA ASP A 42 -6.37 12.28 -41.65
C ASP A 42 -7.86 12.44 -42.02
N ALA A 43 -8.67 12.88 -41.07
CA ALA A 43 -10.11 13.12 -41.26
C ALA A 43 -10.43 14.09 -42.42
N LYS A 44 -9.52 15.03 -42.71
CA LYS A 44 -9.66 15.98 -43.83
C LYS A 44 -9.26 15.39 -45.19
N LYS A 45 -8.59 14.23 -45.22
CA LYS A 45 -8.12 13.54 -46.43
C LYS A 45 -7.34 14.47 -47.38
N ARG A 46 -6.40 15.24 -46.82
CA ARG A 46 -5.53 16.16 -47.57
C ARG A 46 -4.87 15.45 -48.75
N SER A 47 -4.73 16.17 -49.86
CA SER A 47 -3.91 15.76 -51.00
C SER A 47 -2.40 15.72 -50.62
N PRO A 48 -1.55 15.05 -51.41
CA PRO A 48 -0.11 14.99 -51.17
C PRO A 48 0.56 16.36 -50.96
N GLU A 49 0.20 17.33 -51.79
CA GLU A 49 0.77 18.67 -51.76
C GLU A 49 0.32 19.46 -50.51
N GLU A 50 -0.94 19.30 -50.08
CA GLU A 50 -1.46 19.87 -48.83
C GLU A 50 -0.83 19.21 -47.59
N ARG A 51 -0.57 17.90 -47.62
CA ARG A 51 0.07 17.17 -46.52
C ARG A 51 1.54 17.59 -46.35
N ALA A 52 2.26 17.75 -47.46
CA ALA A 52 3.61 18.29 -47.46
C ALA A 52 3.66 19.72 -46.89
N GLU A 53 2.72 20.59 -47.29
CA GLU A 53 2.64 21.95 -46.78
C GLU A 53 2.27 21.99 -45.27
N MET A 54 1.34 21.13 -44.82
CA MET A 54 0.96 20.95 -43.42
C MET A 54 2.16 20.59 -42.53
N VAL A 55 2.93 19.57 -42.90
CA VAL A 55 4.10 19.14 -42.11
C VAL A 55 5.20 20.19 -42.13
N ALA A 56 5.44 20.84 -43.29
CA ALA A 56 6.41 21.93 -43.42
C ALA A 56 6.08 23.13 -42.52
N LYS A 57 4.79 23.51 -42.39
CA LYS A 57 4.33 24.61 -41.53
C LYS A 57 4.64 24.40 -40.05
N MET A 58 4.70 23.15 -39.58
CA MET A 58 5.01 22.83 -38.18
C MET A 58 6.51 22.88 -37.86
N GLY A 59 7.36 22.88 -38.89
CA GLY A 59 8.81 22.74 -38.76
C GLY A 59 9.30 21.28 -38.64
N ILE A 60 8.40 20.30 -38.71
CA ILE A 60 8.75 18.87 -38.73
C ILE A 60 9.44 18.54 -40.06
N LYS A 61 10.51 17.75 -40.01
CA LYS A 61 11.35 17.44 -41.18
C LYS A 61 11.32 16.02 -41.70
N LYS A 62 10.61 15.11 -41.03
CA LYS A 62 10.52 13.70 -41.41
C LYS A 62 9.07 13.21 -41.47
N ILE A 63 8.73 12.38 -42.44
CA ILE A 63 7.44 11.67 -42.52
C ILE A 63 7.69 10.16 -42.56
N ALA A 64 7.01 9.44 -41.67
CA ALA A 64 6.78 8.01 -41.79
C ALA A 64 5.45 7.80 -42.52
N TYR A 65 5.49 7.26 -43.73
CA TYR A 65 4.37 7.21 -44.65
C TYR A 65 3.59 5.90 -44.54
N ASP A 66 2.36 5.95 -44.06
CA ASP A 66 1.41 4.83 -44.10
C ASP A 66 0.40 4.98 -45.25
N TRP A 67 -0.18 3.87 -45.70
CA TRP A 67 -1.02 3.87 -46.90
C TRP A 67 -2.14 2.82 -46.85
N ARG A 68 -3.07 2.98 -47.79
CA ARG A 68 -4.14 2.04 -48.15
C ARG A 68 -4.21 1.98 -49.68
N LYS A 69 -4.97 1.03 -50.24
CA LYS A 69 -4.94 0.68 -51.68
C LYS A 69 -5.18 1.88 -52.61
N GLU A 70 -6.02 2.81 -52.18
CA GLU A 70 -6.36 4.08 -52.82
C GLU A 70 -5.15 5.00 -53.04
N HIS A 71 -4.21 5.08 -52.08
CA HIS A 71 -3.07 6.01 -52.14
C HIS A 71 -1.93 5.52 -53.07
N VAL A 72 -2.00 4.29 -53.59
CA VAL A 72 -0.95 3.70 -54.44
C VAL A 72 -0.70 4.54 -55.71
N ALA A 73 -1.74 5.18 -56.25
CA ALA A 73 -1.63 6.09 -57.39
C ALA A 73 -1.00 7.45 -57.05
N GLU A 74 -0.77 7.74 -55.76
CA GLU A 74 -0.31 9.05 -55.26
C GLU A 74 1.13 9.03 -54.73
N PHE A 75 1.75 7.84 -54.59
CA PHE A 75 3.12 7.69 -54.05
C PHE A 75 4.16 8.61 -54.73
N GLU A 76 4.12 8.73 -56.06
CA GLU A 76 5.06 9.60 -56.80
C GLU A 76 4.80 11.09 -56.53
N ARG A 77 3.54 11.48 -56.25
CA ARG A 77 3.19 12.86 -55.87
C ARG A 77 3.57 13.19 -54.43
N GLU A 78 3.38 12.28 -53.48
CA GLU A 78 3.84 12.45 -52.08
C GLU A 78 5.37 12.62 -52.04
N ILE A 79 6.13 11.81 -52.80
CA ILE A 79 7.59 11.96 -52.93
C ILE A 79 7.98 13.34 -53.46
N LEU A 80 7.39 13.77 -54.58
CA LEU A 80 7.70 15.07 -55.19
C LEU A 80 7.28 16.25 -54.30
N ALA A 81 6.16 16.12 -53.58
CA ALA A 81 5.69 17.13 -52.63
C ALA A 81 6.64 17.25 -51.42
N TYR A 82 7.10 16.13 -50.85
CA TYR A 82 8.04 16.16 -49.71
C TYR A 82 9.40 16.72 -50.13
N GLN A 83 9.92 16.33 -51.31
CA GLN A 83 11.15 16.89 -51.87
C GLN A 83 11.05 18.41 -52.07
N LYS A 84 9.95 18.90 -52.67
CA LYS A 84 9.68 20.34 -52.87
C LYS A 84 9.69 21.14 -51.57
N HIS A 85 9.23 20.56 -50.46
CA HIS A 85 9.14 21.22 -49.15
C HIS A 85 10.35 20.94 -48.22
N GLY A 86 11.36 20.19 -48.71
CA GLY A 86 12.53 19.81 -47.92
C GLY A 86 12.14 18.96 -46.70
N ILE A 87 11.32 17.94 -46.94
CA ILE A 87 10.88 16.92 -45.97
C ILE A 87 11.49 15.58 -46.38
N GLU A 88 12.05 14.88 -45.42
CA GLU A 88 12.59 13.53 -45.55
C GLU A 88 11.45 12.51 -45.65
N PHE A 89 11.42 11.73 -46.74
CA PHE A 89 10.63 10.50 -46.84
C PHE A 89 11.33 9.42 -46.00
N PHE A 90 11.17 9.52 -44.68
CA PHE A 90 11.98 8.86 -43.67
C PHE A 90 11.64 7.38 -43.47
N ALA A 91 10.35 7.03 -43.53
CA ALA A 91 9.89 5.65 -43.42
C ALA A 91 8.67 5.34 -44.28
N PHE A 92 8.41 4.07 -44.52
CA PHE A 92 7.28 3.55 -45.30
C PHE A 92 6.68 2.31 -44.63
N TRP A 93 5.36 2.29 -44.48
CA TRP A 93 4.64 1.15 -43.90
C TRP A 93 4.54 -0.02 -44.88
N SER A 94 4.85 -1.23 -44.43
CA SER A 94 4.75 -2.46 -45.21
C SER A 94 5.54 -2.41 -46.54
N THR A 95 5.18 -3.20 -47.54
CA THR A 95 5.87 -3.26 -48.84
C THR A 95 4.89 -3.14 -49.99
N HIS A 96 5.23 -2.34 -51.01
CA HIS A 96 4.50 -2.27 -52.27
C HIS A 96 5.44 -2.16 -53.46
N GLU A 97 5.14 -2.79 -54.60
CA GLU A 97 6.08 -2.86 -55.72
C GLU A 97 6.38 -1.50 -56.33
N GLU A 98 5.33 -0.70 -56.55
CA GLU A 98 5.46 0.67 -57.03
C GLU A 98 6.27 1.56 -56.09
N ALA A 99 6.17 1.36 -54.76
CA ALA A 99 6.95 2.13 -53.80
C ALA A 99 8.46 1.86 -53.95
N PHE A 100 8.87 0.59 -54.07
CA PHE A 100 10.27 0.25 -54.33
C PHE A 100 10.77 0.76 -55.68
N ARG A 101 9.95 0.71 -56.74
CA ARG A 101 10.27 1.30 -58.06
C ARG A 101 10.50 2.81 -57.97
N LEU A 102 9.74 3.49 -57.12
CA LEU A 102 9.87 4.93 -56.87
C LEU A 102 11.07 5.26 -55.98
N PHE A 103 11.38 4.45 -54.97
CA PHE A 103 12.58 4.63 -54.15
C PHE A 103 13.86 4.52 -54.99
N GLU A 104 13.91 3.59 -55.95
CA GLU A 104 14.99 3.50 -56.95
C GLU A 104 15.01 4.73 -57.88
N LYS A 105 13.86 5.14 -58.45
CA LYS A 105 13.76 6.29 -59.35
C LYS A 105 14.20 7.62 -58.72
N TYR A 106 13.92 7.82 -57.43
CA TYR A 106 14.17 9.08 -56.70
C TYR A 106 15.33 9.00 -55.70
N ASP A 107 16.12 7.92 -55.75
CA ASP A 107 17.25 7.60 -54.88
C ASP A 107 16.95 7.69 -53.36
N LEU A 108 15.74 7.31 -52.96
CA LEU A 108 15.29 7.29 -51.56
C LEU A 108 15.73 6.00 -50.86
N ARG A 109 15.94 6.06 -49.54
CA ARG A 109 16.28 4.90 -48.68
C ARG A 109 15.47 4.88 -47.36
N PRO A 110 14.12 4.95 -47.41
CA PRO A 110 13.28 4.99 -46.20
C PRO A 110 13.44 3.73 -45.35
N GLN A 111 13.26 3.85 -44.04
CA GLN A 111 13.03 2.69 -43.18
C GLN A 111 11.73 1.98 -43.60
N ILE A 112 11.76 0.67 -43.82
CA ILE A 112 10.55 -0.12 -44.11
C ILE A 112 10.03 -0.69 -42.79
N TRP A 113 8.80 -0.36 -42.41
CA TRP A 113 8.22 -0.73 -41.12
C TRP A 113 7.20 -1.87 -41.28
N LEU A 114 7.38 -2.98 -40.58
CA LEU A 114 6.53 -4.18 -40.68
C LEU A 114 6.25 -4.81 -39.32
N THR A 115 5.02 -5.27 -39.10
CA THR A 115 4.65 -5.97 -37.86
C THR A 115 5.30 -7.34 -37.78
N LEU A 116 5.83 -7.70 -36.60
CA LEU A 116 6.33 -9.04 -36.35
C LEU A 116 5.15 -10.00 -36.11
N SER A 117 5.06 -11.08 -36.89
CA SER A 117 4.03 -12.12 -36.74
C SER A 117 4.55 -13.28 -35.88
N GLY A 118 3.87 -13.53 -34.76
CA GLY A 118 4.06 -14.76 -33.98
C GLY A 118 3.54 -16.00 -34.70
N GLY A 119 3.97 -17.17 -34.22
CA GLY A 119 3.45 -18.47 -34.65
C GLY A 119 3.21 -19.39 -33.45
N ASN A 120 2.70 -20.58 -33.75
CA ASN A 120 2.28 -21.58 -32.76
C ASN A 120 3.36 -22.65 -32.51
N GLU A 121 4.62 -22.38 -32.85
CA GLU A 121 5.74 -23.30 -32.68
C GLU A 121 5.99 -23.61 -31.19
N ALA A 122 6.42 -24.83 -30.87
CA ALA A 122 6.37 -25.38 -29.51
C ALA A 122 7.42 -24.78 -28.56
N THR A 123 8.63 -24.51 -29.07
CA THR A 123 9.73 -23.89 -28.31
C THR A 123 9.94 -22.41 -28.70
N PRO A 124 10.51 -21.57 -27.81
CA PRO A 124 10.89 -20.20 -28.14
C PRO A 124 11.84 -20.12 -29.35
N GLU A 125 12.83 -21.01 -29.43
CA GLU A 125 13.86 -21.04 -30.46
C GLU A 125 13.29 -21.35 -31.84
N GLU A 126 12.36 -22.32 -31.92
CA GLU A 126 11.61 -22.62 -33.15
C GLU A 126 10.76 -21.42 -33.59
N ARG A 127 10.11 -20.74 -32.64
CA ARG A 127 9.24 -19.58 -32.91
C ARG A 127 10.03 -18.38 -33.42
N ILE A 128 11.17 -18.07 -32.80
CA ILE A 128 12.13 -17.04 -33.26
C ILE A 128 12.61 -17.39 -34.67
N LYS A 129 13.07 -18.63 -34.90
CA LYS A 129 13.54 -19.10 -36.20
C LYS A 129 12.45 -19.04 -37.28
N ALA A 130 11.22 -19.43 -36.96
CA ALA A 130 10.10 -19.38 -37.88
C ALA A 130 9.71 -17.94 -38.23
N ALA A 131 9.64 -17.04 -37.25
CA ALA A 131 9.37 -15.62 -37.47
C ALA A 131 10.47 -14.96 -38.32
N ALA A 132 11.75 -15.21 -38.02
CA ALA A 132 12.87 -14.77 -38.85
C ALA A 132 12.80 -15.32 -40.29
N THR A 133 12.46 -16.61 -40.45
CA THR A 133 12.30 -17.26 -41.77
C THR A 133 11.19 -16.61 -42.59
N ARG A 134 10.05 -16.25 -41.97
CA ARG A 134 8.95 -15.51 -42.62
C ARG A 134 9.39 -14.13 -43.15
N LEU A 135 10.39 -13.49 -42.54
CA LEU A 135 10.88 -12.16 -42.92
C LEU A 135 11.92 -12.18 -44.06
N LEU A 136 12.59 -13.31 -44.33
CA LEU A 136 13.71 -13.38 -45.29
C LEU A 136 13.44 -12.79 -46.69
N PRO A 137 12.26 -12.96 -47.32
CA PRO A 137 11.96 -12.34 -48.62
C PRO A 137 11.98 -10.80 -48.57
N VAL A 138 11.58 -10.20 -47.44
CA VAL A 138 11.61 -8.75 -47.24
C VAL A 138 13.01 -8.30 -46.82
N VAL A 139 13.72 -9.07 -46.00
CA VAL A 139 15.14 -8.80 -45.63
C VAL A 139 16.02 -8.70 -46.89
N GLU A 140 15.85 -9.61 -47.85
CA GLU A 140 16.53 -9.57 -49.16
C GLU A 140 16.13 -8.33 -49.98
N ARG A 141 14.82 -8.04 -50.06
CA ARG A 141 14.28 -6.90 -50.82
C ARG A 141 14.76 -5.55 -50.27
N THR A 142 14.73 -5.38 -48.96
CA THR A 142 15.18 -4.16 -48.27
C THR A 142 16.69 -3.97 -48.39
N ARG A 143 17.48 -5.04 -48.22
CA ARG A 143 18.94 -5.00 -48.45
C ARG A 143 19.29 -4.59 -49.89
N LYS A 144 18.62 -5.16 -50.90
CA LYS A 144 18.81 -4.77 -52.31
C LYS A 144 18.47 -3.31 -52.58
N ALA A 145 17.43 -2.80 -51.93
CA ALA A 145 17.03 -1.39 -52.01
C ALA A 145 17.85 -0.45 -51.11
N GLY A 146 18.81 -0.96 -50.32
CA GLY A 146 19.57 -0.17 -49.34
C GLY A 146 18.73 0.42 -48.19
N CYS A 147 17.50 -0.07 -47.99
CA CYS A 147 16.56 0.44 -47.00
C CYS A 147 16.69 -0.32 -45.66
N PRO A 148 16.73 0.34 -44.50
CA PRO A 148 16.61 -0.33 -43.21
C PRO A 148 15.26 -1.06 -43.06
N LEU A 149 15.21 -2.13 -42.25
CA LEU A 149 13.97 -2.86 -41.95
C LEU A 149 13.66 -2.79 -40.44
N GLY A 150 12.58 -2.10 -40.09
CA GLY A 150 12.08 -1.95 -38.73
C GLY A 150 10.97 -2.96 -38.40
N LEU A 151 11.21 -3.80 -37.40
CA LEU A 151 10.21 -4.67 -36.79
C LEU A 151 9.35 -3.84 -35.83
N TYR A 152 8.07 -3.70 -36.15
CA TYR A 152 7.09 -2.87 -35.45
C TYR A 152 6.30 -3.70 -34.42
N ASN A 153 6.22 -3.23 -33.17
CA ASN A 153 5.45 -3.90 -32.11
C ASN A 153 3.94 -3.70 -32.30
N HIS A 154 3.17 -4.77 -32.44
CA HIS A 154 1.70 -4.70 -32.65
C HIS A 154 0.94 -5.72 -31.79
N GLY A 155 1.29 -5.81 -30.51
CA GLY A 155 0.66 -6.69 -29.53
C GLY A 155 0.90 -8.19 -29.75
N GLY A 156 0.50 -8.99 -28.76
CA GLY A 156 0.80 -10.43 -28.73
C GLY A 156 2.31 -10.72 -28.81
N TRP A 157 2.69 -11.94 -29.20
CA TRP A 157 4.10 -12.37 -29.20
C TRP A 157 5.06 -11.45 -29.97
N GLY A 158 4.62 -10.87 -31.09
CA GLY A 158 5.39 -9.91 -31.88
C GLY A 158 5.31 -8.45 -31.41
N GLY A 159 4.55 -8.17 -30.35
CA GLY A 159 4.57 -6.90 -29.62
C GLY A 159 5.62 -6.84 -28.51
N GLU A 160 6.12 -8.00 -28.08
CA GLU A 160 7.05 -8.13 -26.95
C GLU A 160 8.47 -7.64 -27.31
N PRO A 161 9.07 -6.72 -26.53
CA PRO A 161 10.43 -6.20 -26.73
C PRO A 161 11.48 -7.30 -26.92
N GLU A 162 11.45 -8.34 -26.08
CA GLU A 162 12.44 -9.41 -26.02
C GLU A 162 12.39 -10.32 -27.26
N ASN A 163 11.18 -10.58 -27.78
CA ASN A 163 11.01 -11.36 -29.01
C ASN A 163 11.45 -10.56 -30.25
N LEU A 164 11.23 -9.24 -30.27
CA LEU A 164 11.70 -8.34 -31.32
C LEU A 164 13.24 -8.31 -31.37
N VAL A 165 13.90 -8.19 -30.20
CA VAL A 165 15.37 -8.28 -30.09
C VAL A 165 15.87 -9.64 -30.58
N ALA A 166 15.33 -10.75 -30.06
CA ALA A 166 15.78 -12.09 -30.43
C ALA A 166 15.64 -12.40 -31.93
N VAL A 167 14.58 -11.90 -32.60
CA VAL A 167 14.42 -12.02 -34.06
C VAL A 167 15.42 -11.14 -34.80
N CYS A 168 15.70 -9.91 -34.34
CA CYS A 168 16.75 -9.07 -34.91
C CYS A 168 18.13 -9.73 -34.78
N GLU A 169 18.51 -10.22 -33.60
CA GLU A 169 19.77 -10.92 -33.37
C GLU A 169 19.90 -12.18 -34.23
N TYR A 170 18.84 -12.99 -34.32
CA TYR A 170 18.81 -14.18 -35.17
C TYR A 170 19.06 -13.81 -36.64
N LEU A 171 18.40 -12.76 -37.15
CA LEU A 171 18.56 -12.31 -38.53
C LEU A 171 19.97 -11.77 -38.82
N LYS A 172 20.56 -11.00 -37.90
CA LYS A 172 21.96 -10.54 -38.01
C LYS A 172 22.92 -11.72 -38.03
N LYS A 173 22.87 -12.56 -36.99
CA LYS A 173 23.80 -13.68 -36.76
C LYS A 173 23.75 -14.77 -37.83
N ASN A 174 22.57 -15.12 -38.35
CA ASN A 174 22.40 -16.25 -39.26
C ASN A 174 22.24 -15.85 -40.73
N HIS A 175 21.94 -14.58 -41.03
CA HIS A 175 21.62 -14.11 -42.39
C HIS A 175 22.31 -12.80 -42.80
N GLY A 176 23.22 -12.25 -41.98
CA GLY A 176 23.99 -11.04 -42.31
C GLY A 176 23.12 -9.79 -42.46
N ALA A 177 22.01 -9.73 -41.72
CA ALA A 177 20.96 -8.74 -41.89
C ALA A 177 21.13 -7.52 -40.94
N ASP A 178 22.31 -6.90 -40.95
CA ASP A 178 22.67 -5.83 -40.01
C ASP A 178 21.79 -4.57 -40.13
N HIS A 179 21.15 -4.38 -41.27
CA HIS A 179 20.16 -3.33 -41.56
C HIS A 179 18.77 -3.56 -40.92
N VAL A 180 18.59 -4.65 -40.18
CA VAL A 180 17.35 -4.96 -39.45
C VAL A 180 17.42 -4.44 -38.02
N GLY A 181 16.33 -3.81 -37.56
CA GLY A 181 16.17 -3.28 -36.22
C GLY A 181 14.71 -3.19 -35.80
N ILE A 182 14.42 -2.42 -34.75
CA ILE A 182 13.12 -2.35 -34.07
C ILE A 182 12.54 -0.94 -34.23
N VAL A 183 11.22 -0.85 -34.38
CA VAL A 183 10.46 0.39 -34.32
C VAL A 183 9.42 0.22 -33.22
N TYR A 184 9.50 1.05 -32.18
CA TYR A 184 8.69 0.86 -30.98
C TYR A 184 7.64 1.96 -30.80
N ASN A 185 6.38 1.56 -30.68
CA ASN A 185 5.20 2.41 -30.59
C ASN A 185 4.55 2.27 -29.22
N LEU A 186 4.42 3.40 -28.52
CA LEU A 186 3.91 3.43 -27.13
C LEU A 186 2.49 2.89 -26.99
N HIS A 187 1.54 3.24 -27.86
CA HIS A 187 0.16 2.73 -27.84
C HIS A 187 0.00 1.20 -28.03
N HIS A 188 1.07 0.48 -28.38
CA HIS A 188 1.11 -0.99 -28.40
C HIS A 188 1.84 -1.60 -27.18
N GLY A 189 2.25 -0.77 -26.20
CA GLY A 189 3.03 -1.15 -25.02
C GLY A 189 2.53 -0.56 -23.71
N HIS A 190 1.23 -0.27 -23.55
CA HIS A 190 0.62 0.11 -22.25
C HIS A 190 0.86 -0.97 -21.18
N SER A 191 0.84 -2.24 -21.60
CA SER A 191 1.19 -3.43 -20.81
C SER A 191 2.69 -3.55 -20.47
N HIS A 192 3.53 -2.63 -20.93
CA HIS A 192 4.98 -2.65 -20.73
C HIS A 192 5.48 -1.44 -19.94
N LEU A 193 4.61 -0.53 -19.48
CA LEU A 193 4.96 0.71 -18.77
C LEU A 193 5.65 0.48 -17.40
N ASP A 194 5.42 -0.69 -16.81
CA ASP A 194 6.05 -1.19 -15.59
C ASP A 194 7.53 -1.57 -15.81
N ARG A 195 7.82 -2.28 -16.92
CA ARG A 195 9.16 -2.75 -17.30
C ARG A 195 9.86 -1.92 -18.38
N LEU A 196 9.29 -0.77 -18.75
CA LEU A 196 9.73 0.03 -19.91
C LEU A 196 11.24 0.38 -19.91
N PRO A 197 11.89 0.70 -18.77
CA PRO A 197 13.34 0.94 -18.75
C PRO A 197 14.15 -0.28 -19.22
N ALA A 198 13.85 -1.48 -18.72
CA ALA A 198 14.54 -2.71 -19.11
C ALA A 198 14.23 -3.10 -20.56
N ALA A 199 12.97 -2.90 -20.99
CA ALA A 199 12.58 -3.08 -22.38
C ALA A 199 13.36 -2.14 -23.33
N ILE A 200 13.52 -0.87 -22.98
CA ILE A 200 14.34 0.08 -23.75
C ILE A 200 15.82 -0.35 -23.73
N GLU A 201 16.36 -0.79 -22.60
CA GLU A 201 17.75 -1.23 -22.49
C GLU A 201 18.08 -2.36 -23.48
N VAL A 202 17.27 -3.43 -23.53
CA VAL A 202 17.47 -4.54 -24.48
C VAL A 202 17.19 -4.15 -25.93
N MET A 203 16.22 -3.26 -26.19
CA MET A 203 15.93 -2.81 -27.55
C MET A 203 16.94 -1.81 -28.11
N LYS A 204 17.59 -1.00 -27.27
CA LYS A 204 18.43 0.14 -27.67
C LYS A 204 19.50 -0.17 -28.73
N PRO A 205 20.24 -1.31 -28.70
CA PRO A 205 21.21 -1.66 -29.74
C PRO A 205 20.59 -1.96 -31.13
N HIS A 206 19.26 -2.09 -31.20
CA HIS A 206 18.50 -2.43 -32.40
C HIS A 206 17.47 -1.36 -32.79
N LEU A 207 17.24 -0.35 -31.96
CA LEU A 207 16.14 0.61 -32.08
C LEU A 207 16.39 1.66 -33.19
N LEU A 208 15.55 1.66 -34.24
CA LEU A 208 15.64 2.54 -35.41
C LEU A 208 14.76 3.80 -35.31
N CYS A 209 13.67 3.73 -34.53
CA CYS A 209 12.74 4.83 -34.28
C CYS A 209 11.88 4.51 -33.03
N PHE A 210 11.51 5.52 -32.25
CA PHE A 210 10.62 5.38 -31.11
C PHE A 210 9.43 6.36 -31.24
N ASN A 211 8.21 5.84 -31.37
CA ASN A 211 7.00 6.60 -31.72
C ASN A 211 6.13 6.87 -30.48
N LEU A 212 5.82 8.16 -30.25
CA LEU A 212 5.18 8.68 -29.05
C LEU A 212 3.70 9.04 -29.23
N ASN A 213 2.94 8.80 -28.17
CA ASN A 213 1.61 9.31 -27.89
C ASN A 213 1.47 9.43 -26.36
N GLY A 214 0.42 10.10 -25.86
CA GLY A 214 0.11 10.10 -24.43
C GLY A 214 -0.30 8.72 -23.93
N MET A 215 0.10 8.38 -22.71
CA MET A 215 0.06 7.05 -22.11
C MET A 215 -0.60 7.05 -20.72
N ASP A 216 -1.50 6.10 -20.52
CA ASP A 216 -2.05 5.73 -19.21
C ASP A 216 -1.70 4.28 -18.88
N ILE A 217 -1.62 3.96 -17.58
CA ILE A 217 -1.54 2.58 -17.07
C ILE A 217 -2.75 1.80 -17.59
N ALA A 218 -2.51 0.76 -18.39
CA ALA A 218 -3.55 0.00 -19.11
C ALA A 218 -4.52 0.89 -19.92
N GLY A 219 -4.01 1.98 -20.52
CA GLY A 219 -4.82 2.90 -21.34
C GLY A 219 -5.52 2.23 -22.53
N ASP A 220 -4.93 1.15 -23.06
CA ASP A 220 -5.55 0.34 -24.10
C ASP A 220 -6.79 -0.44 -23.65
N THR A 221 -6.87 -0.85 -22.37
CA THR A 221 -8.05 -1.49 -21.75
C THR A 221 -9.04 -0.48 -21.15
N LYS A 222 -8.85 0.83 -21.44
CA LYS A 222 -9.61 1.95 -20.87
C LYS A 222 -10.19 2.89 -21.93
N GLY A 223 -10.10 2.51 -23.21
CA GLY A 223 -10.45 3.38 -24.34
C GLY A 223 -9.54 4.61 -24.51
N ARG A 224 -8.43 4.68 -23.77
CA ARG A 224 -7.46 5.79 -23.70
C ARG A 224 -6.10 5.37 -24.28
N LYS A 225 -6.16 4.67 -25.43
CA LYS A 225 -5.03 3.99 -26.09
C LYS A 225 -4.12 4.94 -26.88
N ILE A 226 -4.69 5.99 -27.47
CA ILE A 226 -3.99 6.92 -28.35
C ILE A 226 -4.42 8.33 -27.95
N LEU A 227 -3.68 8.91 -27.02
CA LEU A 227 -3.91 10.26 -26.49
C LEU A 227 -2.91 11.25 -27.10
N PRO A 228 -3.22 12.55 -27.14
CA PRO A 228 -2.19 13.58 -27.30
C PRO A 228 -1.19 13.53 -26.14
N LEU A 229 0.06 13.87 -26.40
CA LEU A 229 1.06 14.04 -25.36
C LEU A 229 0.64 15.14 -24.36
N GLY A 230 0.86 14.87 -23.08
CA GLY A 230 0.43 15.66 -21.93
C GLY A 230 -0.96 15.29 -21.41
N VAL A 231 -1.75 14.48 -22.13
CA VAL A 231 -3.05 13.98 -21.66
C VAL A 231 -2.89 12.70 -20.83
N GLY A 232 -1.84 11.91 -21.05
CA GLY A 232 -1.57 10.68 -20.32
C GLY A 232 -1.02 10.93 -18.92
N THR A 233 -1.46 10.11 -17.97
CA THR A 233 -1.01 10.13 -16.57
C THR A 233 0.47 9.74 -16.42
N GLU A 234 1.01 8.95 -17.34
CA GLU A 234 2.37 8.43 -17.27
C GLU A 234 3.37 9.24 -18.13
N ASP A 235 2.93 10.30 -18.81
CA ASP A 235 3.70 10.95 -19.88
C ASP A 235 5.06 11.51 -19.43
N VAL A 236 5.09 12.22 -18.29
CA VAL A 236 6.35 12.76 -17.73
C VAL A 236 7.32 11.62 -17.38
N LYS A 237 6.81 10.54 -16.79
CA LYS A 237 7.58 9.36 -16.38
C LYS A 237 8.17 8.63 -17.61
N VAL A 238 7.35 8.40 -18.64
CA VAL A 238 7.78 7.74 -19.89
C VAL A 238 8.83 8.57 -20.62
N LEU A 239 8.64 9.89 -20.75
CA LEU A 239 9.65 10.76 -21.37
C LEU A 239 10.94 10.85 -20.55
N ARG A 240 10.87 10.87 -19.20
CA ARG A 240 12.06 10.78 -18.34
C ARG A 240 12.82 9.46 -18.56
N GLN A 241 12.12 8.33 -18.64
CA GLN A 241 12.72 7.00 -18.90
C GLN A 241 13.40 6.94 -20.28
N ILE A 242 12.74 7.46 -21.33
CA ILE A 242 13.30 7.53 -22.68
C ILE A 242 14.55 8.42 -22.71
N ARG A 243 14.51 9.60 -22.07
CA ARG A 243 15.67 10.51 -21.97
C ARG A 243 16.83 9.90 -21.19
N ALA A 244 16.55 9.23 -20.07
CA ALA A 244 17.54 8.55 -19.23
C ALA A 244 18.21 7.35 -19.94
N SER A 245 17.54 6.73 -20.92
CA SER A 245 18.11 5.61 -21.68
C SER A 245 19.31 5.98 -22.56
N SER A 246 19.56 7.28 -22.78
CA SER A 246 20.54 7.82 -23.73
C SER A 246 20.31 7.40 -25.18
N PHE A 247 19.05 7.12 -25.56
CA PHE A 247 18.67 6.99 -26.97
C PHE A 247 18.76 8.35 -27.67
N THR A 248 19.39 8.38 -28.86
CA THR A 248 19.58 9.61 -29.66
C THR A 248 19.04 9.47 -31.08
N GLY A 249 18.16 8.50 -31.32
CA GLY A 249 17.57 8.25 -32.63
C GLY A 249 16.33 9.09 -32.93
N PRO A 250 15.70 8.89 -34.10
CA PRO A 250 14.46 9.56 -34.47
C PRO A 250 13.32 9.25 -33.50
N ILE A 251 12.55 10.29 -33.19
CA ILE A 251 11.34 10.23 -32.36
C ILE A 251 10.13 10.50 -33.25
N GLY A 252 9.13 9.62 -33.24
CA GLY A 252 7.87 9.87 -33.94
C GLY A 252 6.82 10.53 -33.04
N ILE A 253 5.94 11.35 -33.63
CA ILE A 253 4.66 11.75 -33.05
C ILE A 253 3.54 11.42 -34.04
N LEU A 254 2.39 10.96 -33.53
CA LEU A 254 1.40 10.27 -34.34
C LEU A 254 -0.04 10.78 -34.17
N ASN A 255 -0.82 10.66 -35.25
CA ASN A 255 -2.27 10.80 -35.18
C ASN A 255 -2.92 9.46 -34.84
N HIS A 256 -2.97 8.50 -35.79
CA HIS A 256 -3.52 7.15 -35.61
C HIS A 256 -4.94 7.10 -34.97
N THR A 257 -5.70 8.18 -35.14
CA THR A 257 -7.14 8.28 -34.84
C THR A 257 -7.77 9.05 -35.99
N ASP A 258 -9.07 8.83 -36.26
CA ASP A 258 -9.77 9.44 -37.41
C ASP A 258 -10.12 10.93 -37.17
N GLU A 259 -9.09 11.70 -36.82
CA GLU A 259 -9.09 13.12 -36.44
C GLU A 259 -8.34 13.95 -37.48
N ASP A 260 -8.40 15.29 -37.38
CA ASP A 260 -7.56 16.16 -38.21
C ASP A 260 -6.07 15.96 -37.88
N ALA A 261 -5.31 15.40 -38.83
CA ALA A 261 -3.89 15.13 -38.63
C ALA A 261 -3.07 16.40 -38.33
N GLU A 262 -3.49 17.57 -38.82
CA GLU A 262 -2.83 18.85 -38.52
C GLU A 262 -3.03 19.22 -37.04
N GLY A 263 -4.28 19.13 -36.57
CA GLY A 263 -4.63 19.41 -35.19
C GLY A 263 -3.96 18.44 -34.21
N ARG A 264 -3.95 17.13 -34.49
CA ARG A 264 -3.36 16.12 -33.59
C ARG A 264 -1.84 16.19 -33.52
N LEU A 265 -1.15 16.53 -34.62
CA LEU A 265 0.29 16.80 -34.56
C LEU A 265 0.58 18.08 -33.75
N LEU A 266 -0.19 19.16 -33.93
CA LEU A 266 -0.04 20.38 -33.11
C LEU A 266 -0.31 20.11 -31.63
N ASP A 267 -1.29 19.29 -31.31
CA ASP A 267 -1.62 18.88 -29.94
C ASP A 267 -0.48 18.08 -29.29
N ASN A 268 0.15 17.16 -30.04
CA ASN A 268 1.36 16.46 -29.58
C ASN A 268 2.57 17.41 -29.40
N LEU A 269 2.72 18.41 -30.27
CA LEU A 269 3.80 19.41 -30.15
C LEU A 269 3.60 20.32 -28.94
N ASP A 270 2.38 20.80 -28.68
CA ASP A 270 2.08 21.59 -27.48
C ASP A 270 2.20 20.74 -26.20
N GLY A 271 1.83 19.46 -26.30
CA GLY A 271 2.11 18.44 -25.29
C GLY A 271 3.58 18.33 -24.93
N LEU A 272 4.46 18.15 -25.92
CA LEU A 272 5.91 18.12 -25.72
C LEU A 272 6.45 19.45 -25.16
N ASN A 273 5.99 20.59 -25.67
CA ASN A 273 6.39 21.91 -25.15
C ASN A 273 6.03 22.08 -23.66
N TRP A 274 4.93 21.47 -23.20
CA TRP A 274 4.51 21.47 -21.79
C TRP A 274 5.24 20.43 -20.94
N LEU A 275 5.52 19.24 -21.49
CA LEU A 275 6.16 18.13 -20.77
C LEU A 275 7.67 18.25 -20.65
N VAL A 276 8.38 18.72 -21.69
CA VAL A 276 9.85 18.74 -21.72
C VAL A 276 10.47 19.52 -20.55
N PRO A 277 9.98 20.72 -20.17
CA PRO A 277 10.48 21.42 -18.96
C PRO A 277 10.27 20.62 -17.67
N GLN A 278 9.19 19.84 -17.57
CA GLN A 278 8.89 19.00 -16.40
C GLN A 278 9.81 17.77 -16.29
N LEU A 279 10.64 17.49 -17.30
CA LEU A 279 11.65 16.41 -17.20
C LEU A 279 12.83 16.83 -16.32
N ASP A 280 13.07 18.14 -16.18
CA ASP A 280 14.11 18.77 -15.35
C ASP A 280 13.54 19.36 -14.05
N ASP A 281 12.48 18.73 -13.53
CA ASP A 281 11.77 19.07 -12.28
C ASP A 281 11.25 20.52 -12.18
N ALA A 282 11.15 21.24 -13.31
CA ALA A 282 10.46 22.53 -13.36
C ALA A 282 8.95 22.33 -13.10
N PRO A 283 8.31 23.22 -12.31
CA PRO A 283 6.89 23.10 -12.01
C PRO A 283 6.04 23.22 -13.29
N PRO A 284 4.96 22.42 -13.42
CA PRO A 284 4.12 22.43 -14.61
C PRO A 284 3.49 23.81 -14.83
N ALA A 285 3.65 24.34 -16.04
CA ALA A 285 2.91 25.51 -16.51
C ALA A 285 1.41 25.17 -16.70
N ALA A 286 0.60 26.16 -17.08
CA ALA A 286 -0.78 25.91 -17.49
C ALA A 286 -0.83 24.85 -18.63
N LYS A 287 -1.69 23.84 -18.47
CA LYS A 287 -1.81 22.72 -19.42
C LYS A 287 -2.33 23.19 -20.79
N PRO A 288 -1.85 22.64 -21.92
CA PRO A 288 -2.31 23.04 -23.25
C PRO A 288 -3.81 22.80 -23.46
N ASN A 289 -4.45 23.71 -24.21
CA ASN A 289 -5.79 23.50 -24.75
C ASN A 289 -5.68 22.78 -26.09
N TYR A 290 -5.97 21.48 -26.10
CA TYR A 290 -5.91 20.63 -27.29
C TYR A 290 -7.05 20.89 -28.28
N ARG A 291 -6.81 20.64 -29.56
CA ARG A 291 -7.69 20.96 -30.71
C ARG A 291 -8.51 19.75 -31.18
N THR A 292 -7.92 18.57 -31.09
CA THR A 292 -8.42 17.25 -31.54
C THR A 292 -8.63 16.30 -30.37
N TRP A 293 -8.72 16.84 -29.16
CA TRP A 293 -9.00 16.10 -27.96
C TRP A 293 -9.74 16.98 -26.97
N THR A 294 -10.87 16.49 -26.47
CA THR A 294 -11.61 17.09 -25.36
C THR A 294 -12.10 15.97 -24.46
N GLU A 295 -12.13 16.21 -23.15
CA GLU A 295 -12.70 15.23 -22.20
C GLU A 295 -14.21 15.14 -22.44
N ALA A 296 -14.68 13.99 -22.92
CA ALA A 296 -15.96 13.87 -23.61
C ALA A 296 -17.16 14.08 -22.67
N LYS A 297 -17.90 15.18 -22.86
CA LYS A 297 -19.23 15.39 -22.26
C LYS A 297 -20.31 14.71 -23.11
N PRO A 298 -21.35 14.11 -22.50
CA PRO A 298 -22.38 13.37 -23.23
C PRO A 298 -23.19 14.31 -24.13
N ASN A 299 -23.46 13.87 -25.37
CA ASN A 299 -24.22 14.65 -26.34
C ASN A 299 -25.25 13.78 -27.04
N TYR A 300 -26.53 14.11 -26.84
CA TYR A 300 -27.69 13.32 -27.23
C TYR A 300 -27.97 13.35 -28.74
N ARG A 301 -28.38 12.21 -29.33
CA ARG A 301 -29.15 12.18 -30.58
C ARG A 301 -30.25 11.12 -30.53
N THR A 302 -31.46 11.60 -30.24
CA THR A 302 -32.70 10.80 -30.20
C THR A 302 -33.02 10.14 -31.54
N TRP A 303 -33.28 8.83 -31.51
CA TRP A 303 -34.01 8.11 -32.57
C TRP A 303 -35.23 7.41 -31.97
N THR A 304 -36.34 7.45 -32.71
CA THR A 304 -37.67 7.07 -32.23
C THR A 304 -38.08 5.65 -32.61
N GLU A 305 -38.78 5.00 -31.67
CA GLU A 305 -39.79 3.94 -31.86
C GLU A 305 -39.49 2.73 -32.78
N ALA A 306 -39.47 1.55 -32.17
CA ALA A 306 -39.81 0.28 -32.82
C ALA A 306 -41.00 -0.36 -32.07
N LYS A 307 -41.91 -1.04 -32.80
CA LYS A 307 -43.22 -1.48 -32.28
C LYS A 307 -43.19 -2.88 -31.62
N PRO A 308 -44.05 -3.14 -30.62
CA PRO A 308 -44.16 -4.45 -29.95
C PRO A 308 -45.01 -5.46 -30.73
N GLN A 309 -44.71 -6.76 -30.56
CA GLN A 309 -45.44 -7.95 -31.06
C GLN A 309 -45.14 -9.15 -30.11
N PRO A 310 -46.01 -10.18 -30.01
CA PRO A 310 -46.83 -10.23 -28.79
C PRO A 310 -47.00 -11.61 -28.11
N GLY A 311 -47.48 -11.56 -26.86
CA GLY A 311 -48.53 -12.46 -26.37
C GLY A 311 -48.15 -13.91 -26.00
N GLY A 312 -47.84 -14.14 -24.73
CA GLY A 312 -47.88 -15.47 -24.10
C GLY A 312 -48.26 -15.34 -22.63
N ALA A 313 -49.28 -16.07 -22.17
CA ALA A 313 -49.74 -16.00 -20.78
C ALA A 313 -48.74 -16.69 -19.84
N GLN A 314 -48.29 -15.99 -18.79
CA GLN A 314 -47.32 -16.51 -17.83
C GLN A 314 -48.03 -17.12 -16.60
N PRO A 315 -47.49 -18.22 -16.02
CA PRO A 315 -47.98 -18.75 -14.75
C PRO A 315 -47.66 -17.78 -13.60
N SER A 316 -48.47 -17.80 -12.55
CA SER A 316 -48.25 -16.96 -11.36
C SER A 316 -46.90 -17.26 -10.70
N LEU A 317 -46.20 -16.19 -10.29
CA LEU A 317 -45.00 -16.31 -9.49
C LEU A 317 -45.36 -16.75 -8.06
N LYS A 318 -44.51 -17.59 -7.47
CA LYS A 318 -44.52 -17.84 -6.02
C LYS A 318 -43.82 -16.68 -5.32
N GLU A 319 -44.40 -16.24 -4.21
CA GLU A 319 -43.73 -15.32 -3.28
C GLU A 319 -42.54 -16.01 -2.60
N GLY A 320 -41.65 -15.22 -1.99
CA GLY A 320 -40.48 -15.74 -1.28
C GLY A 320 -40.86 -16.53 -0.02
N SER A 321 -40.10 -17.58 0.26
CA SER A 321 -40.27 -18.43 1.44
C SER A 321 -38.93 -19.06 1.84
N GLU A 322 -38.72 -19.22 3.15
CA GLU A 322 -37.52 -19.86 3.70
C GLU A 322 -37.61 -21.39 3.60
N VAL A 323 -36.55 -22.02 3.12
CA VAL A 323 -36.36 -23.50 3.15
C VAL A 323 -34.96 -23.84 3.65
N ALA A 324 -34.64 -25.11 3.89
CA ALA A 324 -33.29 -25.50 4.32
C ALA A 324 -32.25 -25.30 3.20
N SER A 325 -31.08 -24.75 3.53
CA SER A 325 -29.98 -24.55 2.58
C SER A 325 -29.09 -25.81 2.42
N LEU A 326 -27.90 -25.63 1.81
CA LEU A 326 -26.86 -26.61 1.51
C LEU A 326 -26.40 -27.42 2.74
N SER A 327 -26.36 -26.81 3.93
CA SER A 327 -26.16 -27.47 5.22
C SER A 327 -26.63 -26.58 6.37
N ASP A 328 -26.61 -27.10 7.60
CA ASP A 328 -26.90 -26.31 8.82
C ASP A 328 -25.97 -25.09 8.98
N GLU A 329 -24.78 -25.10 8.35
CA GLU A 329 -23.82 -23.99 8.37
C GLU A 329 -24.19 -22.86 7.38
N PHE A 330 -25.21 -23.08 6.54
CA PHE A 330 -25.81 -22.12 5.62
C PHE A 330 -27.25 -21.71 6.01
N GLY A 331 -27.81 -22.25 7.09
CA GLY A 331 -29.14 -21.85 7.57
C GLY A 331 -30.26 -22.07 6.53
N LYS A 332 -30.89 -20.98 6.06
CA LYS A 332 -31.98 -20.98 5.09
C LYS A 332 -31.55 -20.65 3.67
N ALA A 333 -32.38 -21.05 2.72
CA ALA A 333 -32.32 -20.62 1.32
C ALA A 333 -33.66 -20.03 0.91
N LEU A 334 -33.64 -19.12 -0.07
CA LEU A 334 -34.83 -18.55 -0.69
C LEU A 334 -35.45 -19.55 -1.69
N ALA A 335 -36.69 -19.96 -1.44
CA ALA A 335 -37.56 -20.60 -2.41
C ALA A 335 -38.64 -19.60 -2.89
N GLY A 336 -38.90 -19.54 -4.20
CA GLY A 336 -39.79 -18.54 -4.80
C GLY A 336 -39.00 -17.32 -5.29
N GLY A 337 -39.52 -16.09 -5.07
CA GLY A 337 -38.78 -14.89 -5.44
C GLY A 337 -39.26 -13.60 -4.78
N VAL A 338 -38.30 -12.75 -4.42
CA VAL A 338 -38.48 -11.47 -3.73
C VAL A 338 -37.89 -10.31 -4.55
N VAL A 339 -38.37 -9.09 -4.34
CA VAL A 339 -37.77 -7.86 -4.86
C VAL A 339 -37.51 -6.92 -3.69
N ILE A 340 -36.28 -6.42 -3.60
CA ILE A 340 -35.86 -5.39 -2.65
C ILE A 340 -35.46 -4.12 -3.41
N ASP A 341 -35.22 -3.05 -2.65
CA ASP A 341 -34.67 -1.82 -3.18
C ASP A 341 -33.17 -1.98 -3.49
N GLY A 342 -32.75 -1.42 -4.62
CA GLY A 342 -31.38 -1.49 -5.14
C GLY A 342 -30.49 -0.33 -4.71
N SER A 343 -29.40 -0.17 -5.44
CA SER A 343 -28.45 0.95 -5.38
C SER A 343 -27.76 1.08 -6.74
N ALA A 344 -27.40 2.31 -7.14
CA ALA A 344 -26.66 2.56 -8.39
C ALA A 344 -25.28 1.85 -8.43
N ASP A 345 -24.68 1.62 -7.26
CA ASP A 345 -23.46 0.80 -7.13
C ASP A 345 -23.64 -0.63 -7.67
N PHE A 346 -24.85 -1.20 -7.63
CA PHE A 346 -25.10 -2.59 -8.05
C PHE A 346 -25.01 -2.80 -9.57
N HIS A 347 -24.95 -1.73 -10.38
CA HIS A 347 -24.68 -1.78 -11.82
C HIS A 347 -23.50 -0.89 -12.25
N THR A 348 -22.87 -0.19 -11.31
CA THR A 348 -21.66 0.62 -11.57
C THR A 348 -20.46 -0.29 -11.78
N LEU A 349 -19.81 -0.18 -12.94
CA LEU A 349 -18.70 -1.05 -13.33
C LEU A 349 -17.34 -0.54 -12.81
N PRO A 350 -16.40 -1.46 -12.50
CA PRO A 350 -16.55 -2.92 -12.48
C PRO A 350 -17.36 -3.42 -11.27
N PHE A 351 -18.12 -4.51 -11.46
CA PHE A 351 -18.83 -5.22 -10.38
C PHE A 351 -18.78 -6.74 -10.55
N SER A 352 -19.15 -7.46 -9.48
CA SER A 352 -19.28 -8.91 -9.46
C SER A 352 -20.53 -9.35 -8.72
N ILE A 353 -21.16 -10.39 -9.26
CA ILE A 353 -22.29 -11.12 -8.70
C ILE A 353 -21.77 -12.49 -8.29
N GLU A 354 -22.13 -12.93 -7.10
CA GLU A 354 -21.82 -14.25 -6.60
C GLU A 354 -23.05 -14.84 -5.89
N CYS A 355 -23.30 -16.14 -6.03
CA CYS A 355 -24.35 -16.82 -5.27
C CYS A 355 -24.15 -18.34 -5.23
N ARG A 356 -24.99 -19.03 -4.46
CA ARG A 356 -25.21 -20.49 -4.55
C ARG A 356 -26.65 -20.74 -4.97
N ALA A 357 -26.90 -21.74 -5.82
CA ALA A 357 -28.27 -22.15 -6.12
C ALA A 357 -28.36 -23.64 -6.46
N LYS A 358 -29.56 -24.21 -6.27
CA LYS A 358 -29.91 -25.57 -6.68
C LYS A 358 -31.14 -25.51 -7.58
N LEU A 359 -31.00 -25.94 -8.84
CA LEU A 359 -32.02 -25.77 -9.90
C LEU A 359 -32.50 -27.13 -10.41
N GLU A 360 -33.82 -27.35 -10.40
CA GLU A 360 -34.39 -28.69 -10.59
C GLU A 360 -35.00 -28.92 -11.99
N SER A 361 -35.26 -27.86 -12.76
CA SER A 361 -35.80 -27.95 -14.11
C SER A 361 -35.28 -26.84 -15.01
N LYS A 362 -35.10 -27.21 -16.28
CA LYS A 362 -34.70 -26.32 -17.39
C LYS A 362 -35.85 -26.02 -18.35
N ASP A 363 -37.08 -26.38 -18.02
CA ASP A 363 -38.24 -26.24 -18.93
C ASP A 363 -38.76 -24.80 -19.01
N ARG A 364 -38.18 -23.91 -18.20
CA ARG A 364 -38.39 -22.46 -18.16
C ARG A 364 -37.07 -21.74 -17.91
N TYR A 365 -37.07 -20.42 -18.07
CA TYR A 365 -35.99 -19.59 -17.56
C TYR A 365 -36.01 -19.60 -16.03
N ASN A 366 -34.84 -19.72 -15.40
CA ASN A 366 -34.68 -19.54 -13.96
C ASN A 366 -33.88 -18.26 -13.72
N ILE A 367 -34.52 -17.22 -13.19
CA ILE A 367 -33.81 -15.99 -12.78
C ILE A 367 -33.21 -16.23 -11.40
N LEU A 368 -31.90 -16.05 -11.25
CA LEU A 368 -31.23 -16.11 -9.96
C LEU A 368 -31.27 -14.74 -9.31
N ILE A 369 -30.71 -13.74 -9.99
CA ILE A 369 -30.57 -12.37 -9.48
C ILE A 369 -30.78 -11.41 -10.66
N ALA A 370 -31.57 -10.36 -10.49
CA ALA A 370 -31.78 -9.33 -11.52
C ALA A 370 -31.76 -7.92 -10.90
N CYS A 371 -30.92 -7.04 -11.43
CA CYS A 371 -30.92 -5.62 -11.08
C CYS A 371 -31.78 -4.84 -12.07
N ASN A 372 -32.67 -4.00 -11.54
CA ASN A 372 -33.59 -3.11 -12.25
C ASN A 372 -34.59 -3.80 -13.22
N PRO A 373 -35.68 -3.10 -13.61
CA PRO A 373 -36.58 -3.60 -14.65
C PRO A 373 -35.89 -3.63 -16.03
N LYS A 374 -36.29 -4.55 -16.93
CA LYS A 374 -35.68 -4.68 -18.27
C LYS A 374 -35.80 -3.46 -19.19
N SER A 375 -36.63 -2.48 -18.82
CA SER A 375 -36.73 -1.17 -19.50
C SER A 375 -35.59 -0.21 -19.15
N ALA A 376 -34.85 -0.45 -18.07
CA ALA A 376 -33.66 0.30 -17.69
C ALA A 376 -32.44 -0.18 -18.49
N GLY A 377 -31.62 0.75 -19.00
CA GLY A 377 -30.36 0.42 -19.65
C GLY A 377 -29.32 -0.12 -18.67
N THR A 378 -29.47 0.20 -17.38
CA THR A 378 -28.68 -0.32 -16.25
C THR A 378 -29.06 -1.76 -15.84
N HIS A 379 -30.07 -2.37 -16.47
CA HIS A 379 -30.50 -3.73 -16.16
C HIS A 379 -29.39 -4.77 -16.39
N TRP A 380 -29.32 -5.74 -15.49
CA TRP A 380 -28.66 -7.02 -15.73
C TRP A 380 -29.41 -8.15 -15.01
N GLU A 381 -29.27 -9.39 -15.51
CA GLU A 381 -29.76 -10.59 -14.83
C GLU A 381 -28.80 -11.76 -14.97
N LEU A 382 -28.58 -12.50 -13.87
CA LEU A 382 -27.93 -13.80 -13.85
C LEU A 382 -29.01 -14.88 -13.82
N TYR A 383 -29.03 -15.77 -14.81
CA TYR A 383 -30.16 -16.66 -15.07
C TYR A 383 -29.75 -17.97 -15.78
N THR A 384 -30.70 -18.87 -16.01
CA THR A 384 -30.51 -20.04 -16.89
C THR A 384 -31.50 -20.07 -18.06
N HIS A 385 -31.07 -20.49 -19.24
CA HIS A 385 -31.94 -20.65 -20.40
C HIS A 385 -32.97 -21.78 -20.27
N THR A 386 -34.18 -21.54 -20.77
CA THR A 386 -35.15 -22.62 -21.05
C THR A 386 -34.63 -23.62 -22.11
N GLY A 387 -35.07 -24.88 -22.02
CA GLY A 387 -34.69 -26.04 -22.82
C GLY A 387 -33.27 -26.56 -22.56
N ARG A 388 -32.32 -25.64 -22.30
CA ARG A 388 -30.89 -25.91 -22.23
C ARG A 388 -30.36 -25.97 -20.79
N GLY A 389 -30.92 -25.17 -19.89
CA GLY A 389 -30.52 -25.07 -18.48
C GLY A 389 -29.16 -24.40 -18.26
N THR A 390 -28.65 -23.71 -19.29
CA THR A 390 -27.28 -23.16 -19.30
C THR A 390 -27.21 -21.84 -18.57
N LEU A 391 -26.20 -21.65 -17.72
CA LEU A 391 -25.98 -20.40 -16.99
C LEU A 391 -25.63 -19.26 -17.97
N ALA A 392 -26.29 -18.13 -17.83
CA ALA A 392 -26.12 -16.95 -18.66
C ALA A 392 -26.22 -15.67 -17.83
N LEU A 393 -25.55 -14.62 -18.29
CA LEU A 393 -25.76 -13.25 -17.81
C LEU A 393 -26.34 -12.43 -18.96
N TYR A 394 -27.48 -11.78 -18.78
CA TYR A 394 -28.02 -10.83 -19.76
C TYR A 394 -27.71 -9.40 -19.31
N LEU A 395 -27.07 -8.64 -20.20
CA LEU A 395 -26.55 -7.28 -19.98
C LEU A 395 -26.87 -6.44 -21.24
N PRO A 396 -28.14 -6.02 -21.43
CA PRO A 396 -28.63 -5.39 -22.66
C PRO A 396 -27.86 -4.12 -23.04
N GLY A 397 -27.47 -3.30 -22.06
CA GLY A 397 -26.70 -2.08 -22.30
C GLY A 397 -25.28 -2.29 -22.83
N ARG A 398 -24.74 -3.53 -22.79
CA ARG A 398 -23.36 -3.87 -23.14
C ARG A 398 -23.21 -5.23 -23.84
N GLY A 399 -24.04 -5.50 -24.85
CA GLY A 399 -23.86 -6.65 -25.76
C GLY A 399 -24.91 -7.77 -25.65
N GLY A 400 -25.84 -7.69 -24.70
CA GLY A 400 -26.97 -8.62 -24.64
C GLY A 400 -26.66 -9.89 -23.86
N ASP A 401 -26.71 -11.05 -24.52
CA ASP A 401 -26.78 -12.37 -23.85
C ASP A 401 -25.43 -13.09 -23.78
N PHE A 402 -24.94 -13.31 -22.56
CA PHE A 402 -23.67 -13.96 -22.24
C PHE A 402 -23.92 -15.38 -21.73
N ASP A 403 -24.52 -16.22 -22.57
CA ASP A 403 -24.64 -17.67 -22.35
C ASP A 403 -23.27 -18.36 -22.27
N SER A 404 -23.08 -19.18 -21.24
CA SER A 404 -21.89 -20.02 -21.04
C SER A 404 -21.94 -21.35 -21.81
N GLY A 405 -23.13 -21.83 -22.18
CA GLY A 405 -23.31 -23.18 -22.69
C GLY A 405 -23.13 -24.29 -21.63
N PHE A 406 -22.91 -23.96 -20.35
CA PHE A 406 -22.76 -24.93 -19.26
C PHE A 406 -24.09 -25.13 -18.52
N ASN A 407 -24.69 -26.33 -18.62
CA ASN A 407 -25.95 -26.67 -17.93
C ASN A 407 -25.75 -26.80 -16.41
N VAL A 408 -26.62 -26.14 -15.66
CA VAL A 408 -26.62 -26.10 -14.17
C VAL A 408 -28.00 -26.44 -13.57
N CYS A 409 -28.88 -27.03 -14.38
CA CYS A 409 -30.21 -27.50 -13.99
C CYS A 409 -30.21 -29.04 -13.91
N ASP A 410 -29.54 -29.59 -12.90
CA ASP A 410 -29.39 -31.04 -12.66
C ASP A 410 -29.82 -31.48 -11.25
N GLY A 411 -30.38 -30.55 -10.45
CA GLY A 411 -30.78 -30.79 -9.06
C GLY A 411 -29.64 -30.77 -8.04
N GLN A 412 -28.40 -30.43 -8.41
CA GLN A 412 -27.30 -30.22 -7.47
C GLN A 412 -27.18 -28.74 -7.06
N TRP A 413 -26.48 -28.49 -5.96
CA TRP A 413 -26.05 -27.15 -5.56
C TRP A 413 -24.81 -26.76 -6.36
N HIS A 414 -24.87 -25.61 -7.02
CA HIS A 414 -23.74 -24.99 -7.71
C HIS A 414 -23.36 -23.66 -7.09
N ASN A 415 -22.06 -23.35 -7.16
CA ASN A 415 -21.48 -22.08 -6.73
C ASN A 415 -21.18 -21.20 -7.96
N PHE A 416 -21.88 -20.07 -8.09
CA PHE A 416 -21.78 -19.17 -9.23
C PHE A 416 -20.99 -17.90 -8.92
N VAL A 417 -20.22 -17.45 -9.91
CA VAL A 417 -19.67 -16.10 -9.96
C VAL A 417 -19.86 -15.56 -11.38
N ALA A 418 -20.26 -14.30 -11.47
CA ALA A 418 -20.28 -13.52 -12.70
C ALA A 418 -19.58 -12.18 -12.43
N SER A 419 -18.48 -11.90 -13.13
CA SER A 419 -17.74 -10.66 -12.97
C SER A 419 -17.77 -9.87 -14.26
N VAL A 420 -18.00 -8.57 -14.12
CA VAL A 420 -18.29 -7.63 -15.20
C VAL A 420 -17.41 -6.40 -15.02
N ASP A 421 -16.62 -6.07 -16.03
CA ASP A 421 -15.89 -4.80 -16.10
C ASP A 421 -16.27 -4.01 -17.36
N ALA A 422 -15.44 -3.03 -17.73
CA ALA A 422 -15.68 -2.21 -18.91
C ALA A 422 -15.53 -2.98 -20.23
N GLU A 423 -14.83 -4.12 -20.21
CA GLU A 423 -14.39 -4.88 -21.39
C GLU A 423 -14.84 -6.35 -21.40
N LEU A 424 -15.02 -7.01 -20.25
CA LEU A 424 -15.27 -8.45 -20.12
C LEU A 424 -16.47 -8.80 -19.23
N VAL A 425 -17.22 -9.82 -19.67
CA VAL A 425 -18.06 -10.67 -18.80
C VAL A 425 -17.37 -12.02 -18.66
N THR A 426 -17.14 -12.43 -17.42
CA THR A 426 -16.56 -13.73 -17.08
C THR A 426 -17.49 -14.47 -16.14
N LEU A 427 -17.84 -15.73 -16.45
CA LEU A 427 -18.70 -16.57 -15.62
C LEU A 427 -17.95 -17.81 -15.13
N TRP A 428 -18.20 -18.18 -13.88
CA TRP A 428 -17.69 -19.40 -13.27
C TRP A 428 -18.80 -20.23 -12.63
N VAL A 429 -18.65 -21.55 -12.73
CA VAL A 429 -19.45 -22.57 -12.02
C VAL A 429 -18.48 -23.45 -11.25
N ASP A 430 -18.67 -23.59 -9.94
CA ASP A 430 -17.88 -24.45 -9.06
C ASP A 430 -16.36 -24.23 -9.18
N GLY A 431 -15.96 -22.96 -9.22
CA GLY A 431 -14.56 -22.53 -9.38
C GLY A 431 -14.03 -22.55 -10.82
N LYS A 432 -14.70 -23.24 -11.75
CA LYS A 432 -14.27 -23.38 -13.15
C LYS A 432 -14.81 -22.23 -13.98
N LYS A 433 -13.93 -21.58 -14.77
CA LYS A 433 -14.32 -20.54 -15.72
C LYS A 433 -15.09 -21.20 -16.87
N VAL A 434 -16.39 -20.97 -16.95
CA VAL A 434 -17.27 -21.51 -18.00
C VAL A 434 -17.51 -20.52 -19.13
N LEU A 435 -17.27 -19.22 -18.89
CA LEU A 435 -17.34 -18.19 -19.91
C LEU A 435 -16.33 -17.08 -19.68
N GLU A 436 -15.79 -16.55 -20.77
CA GLU A 436 -15.06 -15.28 -20.83
C GLU A 436 -15.35 -14.69 -22.21
N LYS A 437 -16.05 -13.55 -22.27
CA LYS A 437 -16.49 -12.90 -23.51
C LYS A 437 -16.34 -11.38 -23.39
N PRO A 438 -15.92 -10.68 -24.46
CA PRO A 438 -15.88 -9.22 -24.45
C PRO A 438 -17.29 -8.64 -24.44
N VAL A 439 -17.49 -7.53 -23.70
CA VAL A 439 -18.76 -6.80 -23.67
C VAL A 439 -18.89 -5.87 -24.87
N GLY A 440 -20.14 -5.58 -25.24
CA GLY A 440 -20.45 -4.55 -26.23
C GLY A 440 -20.16 -3.15 -25.68
N LYS A 441 -19.92 -2.18 -26.58
CA LYS A 441 -19.86 -0.76 -26.22
C LYS A 441 -21.11 -0.37 -25.43
N SER A 442 -20.94 0.43 -24.37
CA SER A 442 -22.05 0.94 -23.58
C SER A 442 -23.02 1.74 -24.44
N GLY A 443 -24.29 1.35 -24.46
CA GLY A 443 -25.37 2.21 -24.92
C GLY A 443 -25.68 3.32 -23.92
N GLU A 444 -26.68 4.15 -24.22
CA GLU A 444 -27.29 5.04 -23.23
C GLU A 444 -27.91 4.21 -22.10
N LEU A 445 -27.30 4.26 -20.93
CA LEU A 445 -27.83 3.66 -19.71
C LEU A 445 -29.00 4.52 -19.20
N LYS A 446 -30.22 4.22 -19.64
CA LYS A 446 -31.42 4.75 -18.97
C LYS A 446 -31.45 4.21 -17.53
N SER A 447 -31.28 5.07 -16.54
CA SER A 447 -31.51 4.72 -15.14
C SER A 447 -32.93 4.21 -14.93
N ALA A 448 -33.13 3.35 -13.94
CA ALA A 448 -34.47 2.96 -13.53
C ALA A 448 -35.17 4.13 -12.80
N GLU A 449 -36.50 4.22 -12.88
CA GLU A 449 -37.28 5.19 -12.10
C GLU A 449 -37.15 4.95 -10.59
N LYS A 450 -36.90 3.69 -10.21
CA LYS A 450 -36.46 3.26 -8.88
C LYS A 450 -35.38 2.20 -9.03
N GLU A 451 -34.25 2.37 -8.35
CA GLU A 451 -33.22 1.33 -8.26
C GLU A 451 -33.75 0.12 -7.47
N GLN A 452 -33.68 -1.08 -8.05
CA GLN A 452 -34.24 -2.32 -7.50
C GLN A 452 -33.31 -3.52 -7.72
N LEU A 453 -33.39 -4.50 -6.82
CA LEU A 453 -32.68 -5.78 -6.93
C LEU A 453 -33.66 -6.92 -6.61
N ALA A 454 -33.73 -7.93 -7.46
CA ALA A 454 -34.62 -9.06 -7.32
C ALA A 454 -33.85 -10.37 -7.21
N PHE A 455 -34.37 -11.28 -6.37
CA PHE A 455 -33.80 -12.60 -6.09
C PHE A 455 -34.85 -13.66 -6.43
N GLY A 456 -34.49 -14.67 -7.21
CA GLY A 456 -35.40 -15.72 -7.67
C GLY A 456 -36.45 -15.25 -8.70
N ARG A 457 -36.40 -14.01 -9.18
CA ARG A 457 -37.37 -13.40 -10.12
C ARG A 457 -36.85 -12.15 -10.81
N LEU A 458 -37.56 -11.70 -11.84
CA LEU A 458 -37.42 -10.33 -12.38
C LEU A 458 -38.01 -9.30 -11.42
N VAL A 459 -37.49 -8.07 -11.51
CA VAL A 459 -38.04 -6.89 -10.85
C VAL A 459 -39.49 -6.64 -11.32
N GLU A 460 -39.73 -6.56 -12.64
CA GLU A 460 -41.10 -6.42 -13.19
C GLU A 460 -42.02 -7.63 -12.95
N GLY A 461 -41.48 -8.76 -12.46
CA GLY A 461 -42.20 -10.03 -12.31
C GLY A 461 -42.31 -10.83 -13.61
N GLY A 462 -43.34 -11.67 -13.73
CA GLY A 462 -43.58 -12.52 -14.91
C GLY A 462 -42.66 -13.76 -15.05
N ILE A 463 -41.36 -13.62 -14.83
CA ILE A 463 -40.39 -14.73 -14.82
C ILE A 463 -39.77 -14.90 -13.43
N GLY A 464 -39.59 -16.15 -13.00
CA GLY A 464 -39.04 -16.53 -11.70
C GLY A 464 -38.34 -17.89 -11.74
N CYS A 465 -37.71 -18.27 -10.64
CA CYS A 465 -36.90 -19.47 -10.51
C CYS A 465 -37.75 -20.74 -10.30
N ASN A 466 -37.21 -21.91 -10.68
CA ASN A 466 -37.66 -23.23 -10.25
C ASN A 466 -36.48 -23.98 -9.61
N GLY A 467 -36.20 -23.57 -8.38
CA GLY A 467 -35.05 -23.98 -7.58
C GLY A 467 -34.98 -23.11 -6.33
N ILE A 468 -33.84 -23.18 -5.64
CA ILE A 468 -33.57 -22.44 -4.40
C ILE A 468 -32.25 -21.68 -4.55
N LEU A 469 -32.19 -20.47 -3.98
CA LEU A 469 -31.08 -19.52 -4.06
C LEU A 469 -30.59 -19.19 -2.65
N ASP A 470 -29.28 -19.07 -2.47
CA ASP A 470 -28.65 -18.74 -1.19
C ASP A 470 -27.34 -17.96 -1.38
N ASP A 471 -26.86 -17.35 -0.30
CA ASP A 471 -25.49 -16.88 -0.10
C ASP A 471 -25.04 -15.94 -1.22
N VAL A 472 -25.85 -14.92 -1.46
CA VAL A 472 -25.69 -13.96 -2.56
C VAL A 472 -24.79 -12.82 -2.12
N ARG A 473 -23.75 -12.49 -2.90
CA ARG A 473 -22.88 -11.33 -2.67
C ARG A 473 -22.74 -10.49 -3.93
N LEU A 474 -22.95 -9.18 -3.81
CA LEU A 474 -22.55 -8.18 -4.81
C LEU A 474 -21.28 -7.48 -4.34
N SER A 475 -20.31 -7.28 -5.23
CA SER A 475 -19.05 -6.58 -4.92
C SER A 475 -18.64 -5.63 -6.04
N ARG A 476 -17.96 -4.54 -5.68
CA ARG A 476 -17.26 -3.63 -6.59
C ARG A 476 -15.96 -4.28 -7.06
N GLY A 477 -15.55 -4.07 -8.31
CA GLY A 477 -14.42 -4.80 -8.90
C GLY A 477 -14.79 -6.17 -9.46
N VAL A 478 -13.86 -6.74 -10.23
CA VAL A 478 -13.96 -8.10 -10.76
C VAL A 478 -13.39 -9.12 -9.77
N MET A 479 -14.19 -10.11 -9.45
CA MET A 479 -13.88 -11.19 -8.53
C MET A 479 -13.44 -12.45 -9.27
N LYS A 480 -12.90 -13.40 -8.52
CA LYS A 480 -12.69 -14.78 -8.96
C LYS A 480 -13.27 -15.69 -7.87
N PRO A 481 -13.86 -16.85 -8.21
CA PRO A 481 -14.44 -17.74 -7.22
C PRO A 481 -13.39 -18.17 -6.19
N ARG A 482 -13.69 -17.96 -4.92
CA ARG A 482 -12.87 -18.44 -3.80
C ARG A 482 -13.21 -19.90 -3.52
N PRO A 483 -12.23 -20.80 -3.34
CA PRO A 483 -12.50 -22.18 -2.95
C PRO A 483 -12.97 -22.22 -1.48
N GLY A 484 -14.11 -22.86 -1.22
CA GLY A 484 -14.63 -23.02 0.13
C GLY A 484 -16.08 -23.53 0.16
N ASN A 485 -16.43 -24.25 1.23
CA ASN A 485 -17.77 -24.79 1.48
C ASN A 485 -18.43 -24.13 2.71
N ALA A 486 -18.04 -22.90 3.04
CA ALA A 486 -18.68 -22.05 4.05
C ALA A 486 -19.43 -20.88 3.37
N PRO A 487 -20.35 -20.19 4.08
CA PRO A 487 -20.95 -18.93 3.62
C PRO A 487 -19.92 -17.86 3.25
N ARG A 488 -20.35 -16.86 2.48
CA ARG A 488 -19.52 -15.73 2.04
C ARG A 488 -19.43 -14.66 3.12
N GLU A 489 -18.21 -14.33 3.51
CA GLU A 489 -17.95 -13.17 4.38
C GLU A 489 -18.07 -11.84 3.63
N ARG A 490 -18.29 -10.74 4.37
CA ARG A 490 -18.21 -9.38 3.82
C ARG A 490 -16.74 -8.98 3.58
N MET A 491 -16.51 -8.14 2.59
CA MET A 491 -15.18 -7.61 2.22
C MET A 491 -15.25 -6.09 2.03
N ASP A 492 -14.09 -5.42 2.00
CA ASP A 492 -13.95 -3.97 1.75
C ASP A 492 -14.69 -3.51 0.49
N ASN A 493 -14.70 -4.35 -0.55
CA ASN A 493 -15.37 -4.10 -1.82
C ASN A 493 -16.80 -4.67 -1.91
N THR A 494 -17.34 -5.30 -0.86
CA THR A 494 -18.71 -5.85 -0.88
C THR A 494 -19.75 -4.73 -0.84
N LEU A 495 -20.63 -4.72 -1.83
CA LEU A 495 -21.76 -3.81 -1.94
C LEU A 495 -22.95 -4.32 -1.12
N GLY A 496 -23.22 -5.63 -1.20
CA GLY A 496 -24.26 -6.29 -0.40
C GLY A 496 -24.02 -7.80 -0.27
N LEU A 497 -24.62 -8.40 0.75
CA LEU A 497 -24.53 -9.81 1.11
C LEU A 497 -25.90 -10.24 1.66
N TRP A 498 -26.41 -11.41 1.26
CA TRP A 498 -27.72 -11.92 1.63
C TRP A 498 -27.70 -13.45 1.79
N ASP A 499 -28.10 -13.92 2.97
CA ASP A 499 -28.21 -15.32 3.42
C ASP A 499 -29.67 -15.81 3.47
N PHE A 500 -30.65 -14.91 3.45
CA PHE A 500 -32.09 -15.22 3.56
C PHE A 500 -32.50 -15.96 4.85
N ASP A 501 -31.65 -15.99 5.87
CA ASP A 501 -31.92 -16.63 7.18
C ASP A 501 -33.07 -15.94 7.93
N HIS A 502 -33.33 -14.67 7.62
CA HIS A 502 -34.37 -13.82 8.19
C HIS A 502 -35.16 -13.08 7.09
N LEU A 503 -35.87 -13.81 6.23
CA LEU A 503 -36.53 -13.26 5.05
C LEU A 503 -37.59 -12.20 5.40
N ASP A 504 -38.30 -12.37 6.51
CA ASP A 504 -39.25 -11.37 7.02
C ASP A 504 -38.57 -10.04 7.37
N SER A 505 -37.33 -10.08 7.88
CA SER A 505 -36.58 -8.86 8.23
C SER A 505 -36.07 -8.14 6.98
N LEU A 506 -35.68 -8.88 5.93
CA LEU A 506 -35.36 -8.33 4.61
C LEU A 506 -36.56 -7.64 3.94
N LEU A 507 -37.79 -8.05 4.31
CA LEU A 507 -39.05 -7.52 3.78
C LEU A 507 -39.69 -6.41 4.63
N THR A 508 -39.46 -6.38 5.95
CA THR A 508 -40.25 -5.53 6.88
C THR A 508 -39.43 -4.68 7.85
N GLY A 509 -38.11 -4.84 7.91
CA GLY A 509 -37.25 -4.06 8.80
C GLY A 509 -37.16 -2.56 8.44
N PRO A 510 -36.90 -1.67 9.41
CA PRO A 510 -36.65 -0.25 9.15
C PRO A 510 -35.31 -0.07 8.41
N ARG A 511 -35.38 -0.03 7.07
CA ARG A 511 -34.22 0.05 6.17
C ARG A 511 -33.35 1.27 6.49
N ALA A 512 -32.03 1.06 6.51
CA ALA A 512 -31.08 2.17 6.56
C ALA A 512 -31.24 3.08 5.32
N PRO A 513 -31.23 4.42 5.49
CA PRO A 513 -31.20 5.34 4.36
C PRO A 513 -29.83 5.28 3.67
N ALA A 514 -29.76 5.81 2.44
CA ALA A 514 -28.45 6.04 1.82
C ALA A 514 -27.67 7.10 2.63
N PRO A 515 -26.36 6.94 2.86
CA PRO A 515 -25.55 7.97 3.50
C PRO A 515 -25.61 9.29 2.73
N ALA A 516 -25.68 10.42 3.44
CA ALA A 516 -25.65 11.73 2.77
C ALA A 516 -24.31 11.95 2.02
N PRO A 517 -24.34 12.53 0.81
CA PRO A 517 -23.13 12.66 -0.02
C PRO A 517 -22.09 13.57 0.65
N PHE A 518 -20.83 13.14 0.65
CA PHE A 518 -19.69 13.87 1.18
C PHE A 518 -18.42 13.54 0.39
N GLU A 519 -17.82 14.57 -0.21
CA GLU A 519 -16.58 14.47 -0.99
C GLU A 519 -15.47 15.29 -0.29
N PRO A 520 -14.56 14.66 0.46
CA PRO A 520 -13.49 15.35 1.17
C PRO A 520 -12.38 15.83 0.23
N THR A 521 -11.84 17.01 0.49
CA THR A 521 -10.58 17.47 -0.12
C THR A 521 -9.39 16.71 0.49
N LEU A 522 -8.25 16.66 -0.22
CA LEU A 522 -7.03 16.03 0.29
C LEU A 522 -6.34 16.89 1.38
N GLU A 523 -6.11 18.17 1.10
CA GLU A 523 -5.36 19.13 1.94
C GLU A 523 -5.84 19.12 3.42
N PRO A 524 -4.93 19.00 4.41
CA PRO A 524 -5.28 19.02 5.84
C PRO A 524 -5.99 20.32 6.24
N LEU A 525 -6.81 20.25 7.31
CA LEU A 525 -7.47 21.43 7.88
C LEU A 525 -6.46 22.44 8.42
N GLU A 526 -5.34 21.96 8.96
CA GLU A 526 -4.22 22.76 9.41
C GLU A 526 -2.91 22.34 8.71
N PRO A 527 -2.60 22.93 7.53
CA PRO A 527 -1.33 22.71 6.82
C PRO A 527 -0.08 22.99 7.66
N SER A 528 -0.20 23.86 8.66
CA SER A 528 0.87 24.24 9.60
C SER A 528 1.28 23.09 10.55
N GLN A 529 0.34 22.19 10.86
CA GLN A 529 0.52 21.05 11.78
C GLN A 529 0.81 19.74 11.05
N ASN A 530 0.91 19.77 9.72
CA ASN A 530 1.06 18.62 8.84
C ASN A 530 2.13 18.89 7.75
N ARG A 531 3.32 19.40 8.11
CA ARG A 531 4.33 19.96 7.19
C ARG A 531 4.68 19.09 5.96
N HIS A 532 4.52 17.78 6.07
CA HIS A 532 4.82 16.79 5.01
C HIS A 532 3.63 16.40 4.13
N TRP A 533 2.48 17.09 4.22
CA TRP A 533 1.27 16.73 3.45
C TRP A 533 1.45 16.83 1.92
N LYS A 534 2.42 17.63 1.45
CA LYS A 534 2.76 17.74 0.01
C LYS A 534 3.82 16.74 -0.46
N SER A 535 4.39 15.93 0.45
CA SER A 535 5.40 14.94 0.11
C SER A 535 4.79 13.79 -0.71
N PHE A 536 5.58 13.16 -1.60
CA PHE A 536 5.09 12.18 -2.58
C PHE A 536 4.28 10.99 -1.98
N VAL A 537 4.61 10.58 -0.75
CA VAL A 537 3.85 9.55 0.00
C VAL A 537 2.43 9.96 0.38
N ASN A 538 2.13 11.26 0.41
CA ASN A 538 0.84 11.84 0.78
C ASN A 538 0.02 12.33 -0.42
N ARG A 539 0.50 12.14 -1.66
CA ARG A 539 -0.07 12.72 -2.90
C ARG A 539 -1.55 12.43 -3.17
N GLU A 540 -2.07 11.32 -2.65
CA GLU A 540 -3.47 10.88 -2.78
C GLU A 540 -4.20 10.86 -1.41
N ARG A 541 -3.50 11.21 -0.29
CA ARG A 541 -3.99 11.00 1.08
C ARG A 541 -5.06 12.01 1.47
N ILE A 542 -6.16 11.51 2.04
CA ILE A 542 -7.19 12.32 2.69
C ILE A 542 -6.78 12.59 4.14
N PHE A 543 -6.43 13.84 4.46
CA PHE A 543 -6.18 14.26 5.85
C PHE A 543 -7.48 14.66 6.57
N ASP A 544 -7.51 14.52 7.90
CA ASP A 544 -8.53 15.08 8.80
C ASP A 544 -9.99 14.79 8.38
N TYR A 545 -10.27 13.57 7.92
CA TYR A 545 -11.55 13.19 7.30
C TYR A 545 -12.76 13.49 8.20
N TYR A 546 -12.69 13.08 9.47
CA TYR A 546 -13.79 13.19 10.41
C TYR A 546 -14.04 14.64 10.84
N GLY A 547 -12.98 15.47 10.91
CA GLY A 547 -13.09 16.91 11.14
C GLY A 547 -13.73 17.64 9.95
N LYS A 548 -13.33 17.29 8.71
CA LYS A 548 -13.97 17.82 7.48
C LYS A 548 -15.43 17.39 7.36
N GLN A 549 -15.73 16.12 7.67
CA GLN A 549 -17.08 15.57 7.70
C GLN A 549 -17.94 16.29 8.73
N ALA A 550 -17.42 16.49 9.95
CA ALA A 550 -18.08 17.26 10.98
C ALA A 550 -18.38 18.69 10.52
N LEU A 551 -17.41 19.40 9.94
CA LEU A 551 -17.61 20.76 9.41
C LEU A 551 -18.66 20.82 8.29
N ALA A 552 -18.73 19.81 7.41
CA ALA A 552 -19.73 19.74 6.35
C ALA A 552 -21.16 19.55 6.89
N PHE A 553 -21.34 18.68 7.88
CA PHE A 553 -22.66 18.37 8.47
C PHE A 553 -23.05 19.25 9.67
N LEU A 554 -22.12 20.04 10.22
CA LEU A 554 -22.30 20.94 11.37
C LEU A 554 -23.55 21.82 11.26
N THR A 555 -23.82 22.35 10.06
CA THR A 555 -24.92 23.29 9.78
C THR A 555 -26.23 22.63 9.34
N HIS A 556 -26.25 21.31 9.08
CA HIS A 556 -27.43 20.61 8.59
C HIS A 556 -28.49 20.44 9.69
N ARG A 557 -29.70 20.99 9.50
CA ARG A 557 -30.84 20.83 10.42
C ARG A 557 -32.11 20.53 9.61
N PRO A 558 -32.77 19.36 9.80
CA PRO A 558 -32.33 18.22 10.63
C PRO A 558 -30.98 17.65 10.16
N LEU A 559 -30.30 16.92 11.05
CA LEU A 559 -29.14 16.11 10.67
C LEU A 559 -29.59 14.96 9.76
N PRO A 560 -28.73 14.46 8.85
CA PRO A 560 -29.00 13.22 8.13
C PRO A 560 -29.14 12.04 9.09
N ASP A 561 -29.98 11.06 8.75
CA ASP A 561 -30.12 9.82 9.53
C ASP A 561 -28.87 8.91 9.45
N LEU A 562 -28.02 9.08 8.42
CA LEU A 562 -26.77 8.35 8.18
C LEU A 562 -25.80 9.20 7.34
N ILE A 563 -24.50 9.16 7.63
CA ILE A 563 -23.42 9.77 6.84
C ILE A 563 -22.30 8.75 6.56
N PRO A 564 -21.48 8.90 5.50
CA PRO A 564 -20.60 7.83 5.03
C PRO A 564 -19.45 7.53 6.00
N GLY A 565 -18.99 6.28 6.00
CA GLY A 565 -17.75 5.88 6.69
C GLY A 565 -16.50 6.28 5.91
N PHE A 566 -15.33 6.19 6.54
CA PHE A 566 -14.06 6.55 5.91
C PHE A 566 -13.78 5.70 4.64
N PRO A 567 -13.50 6.33 3.47
CA PRO A 567 -13.27 5.59 2.23
C PRO A 567 -11.90 4.90 2.15
N GLY A 568 -11.00 5.11 3.12
CA GLY A 568 -9.61 4.63 3.10
C GLY A 568 -8.61 5.76 2.79
N MET A 569 -7.33 5.51 3.14
CA MET A 569 -6.25 6.53 3.15
C MET A 569 -6.20 7.40 1.89
N ASP A 570 -6.25 6.75 0.72
CA ASP A 570 -6.18 7.37 -0.60
C ASP A 570 -7.53 7.26 -1.34
N GLY A 571 -8.63 7.60 -0.65
CA GLY A 571 -9.99 7.56 -1.18
C GLY A 571 -10.45 6.16 -1.63
N GLY A 572 -9.83 5.11 -1.10
CA GLY A 572 -10.14 3.70 -1.41
C GLY A 572 -9.68 3.21 -2.80
N GLN A 573 -9.08 4.07 -3.63
CA GLN A 573 -8.81 3.74 -5.04
C GLN A 573 -7.71 2.68 -5.22
N GLN A 574 -6.73 2.67 -4.30
CA GLN A 574 -5.56 1.77 -4.33
C GLN A 574 -5.74 0.54 -3.42
N GLY A 575 -6.94 0.33 -2.88
CA GLY A 575 -7.21 -0.71 -1.88
C GLY A 575 -6.58 -0.44 -0.51
N HIS A 576 -6.50 -1.48 0.32
CA HIS A 576 -6.24 -1.39 1.76
C HIS A 576 -4.95 -0.62 2.15
N TRP A 577 -3.84 -0.85 1.45
CA TRP A 577 -2.54 -0.25 1.77
C TRP A 577 -2.36 1.17 1.22
N GLY A 578 -3.31 1.66 0.43
CA GLY A 578 -3.24 2.97 -0.18
C GLY A 578 -2.16 3.05 -1.26
N ASN A 579 -1.60 4.24 -1.44
CA ASN A 579 -0.77 4.61 -2.59
C ASN A 579 0.66 4.01 -2.60
N GLN A 580 0.96 3.12 -1.64
CA GLN A 580 2.26 2.53 -1.34
C GLN A 580 2.30 1.02 -1.62
N ASN A 581 3.45 0.48 -2.04
CA ASN A 581 3.59 -0.93 -2.38
C ASN A 581 5.03 -1.48 -2.36
N ASP A 582 5.12 -2.81 -2.34
CA ASP A 582 6.34 -3.63 -2.32
C ASP A 582 7.25 -3.51 -3.55
N GLN A 583 6.83 -2.85 -4.64
CA GLN A 583 7.64 -2.72 -5.86
C GLN A 583 8.28 -1.33 -6.02
N VAL A 584 7.69 -0.30 -5.40
CA VAL A 584 8.08 1.11 -5.62
C VAL A 584 8.47 1.83 -4.33
N THR A 585 7.69 1.72 -3.25
CA THR A 585 7.87 2.59 -2.06
C THR A 585 8.61 1.92 -0.91
N TRP A 586 8.62 0.58 -0.85
CA TRP A 586 9.30 -0.17 0.22
C TRP A 586 10.48 -1.01 -0.32
N LYS A 587 10.83 -0.85 -1.60
CA LYS A 587 11.94 -1.58 -2.22
C LYS A 587 13.20 -0.72 -2.21
N ASP A 588 14.21 -1.14 -1.46
CA ASP A 588 15.41 -0.36 -1.17
C ASP A 588 16.60 -1.28 -0.82
N GLY A 589 17.65 -1.21 -1.63
CA GLY A 589 18.85 -2.05 -1.50
C GLY A 589 19.93 -1.47 -0.58
N ARG A 590 19.82 -0.22 -0.12
CA ARG A 590 20.92 0.51 0.55
C ARG A 590 21.50 -0.21 1.77
N TRP A 591 20.72 -1.02 2.49
CA TRP A 591 21.23 -1.76 3.66
C TRP A 591 22.19 -2.88 3.27
N ALA A 592 22.07 -3.45 2.07
CA ALA A 592 23.04 -4.41 1.54
C ALA A 592 24.36 -3.75 1.11
N GLU A 593 24.35 -2.43 0.89
CA GLU A 593 25.50 -1.63 0.44
C GLU A 593 26.29 -0.98 1.60
N SER A 594 25.77 -1.03 2.82
CA SER A 594 26.38 -0.37 3.99
C SER A 594 27.49 -1.20 4.66
N ASP A 595 28.26 -0.56 5.56
CA ASP A 595 29.21 -1.28 6.41
C ASP A 595 28.50 -2.10 7.49
N LEU A 596 28.17 -3.34 7.12
CA LEU A 596 27.67 -4.39 8.02
C LEU A 596 28.70 -4.85 9.08
N GLY A 597 29.91 -4.26 9.13
CA GLY A 597 30.93 -4.56 10.13
C GLY A 597 31.42 -6.00 10.13
N ASN A 598 32.06 -6.43 11.21
CA ASN A 598 32.54 -7.81 11.43
C ASN A 598 31.55 -8.71 12.20
N VAL A 599 30.39 -8.17 12.62
CA VAL A 599 29.36 -8.87 13.42
C VAL A 599 27.97 -8.51 12.87
N PHE A 600 27.13 -9.51 12.65
CA PHE A 600 25.73 -9.34 12.26
C PHE A 600 24.84 -10.39 12.94
N SER A 601 23.96 -9.97 13.85
CA SER A 601 23.02 -10.86 14.53
C SER A 601 21.67 -10.90 13.81
N GLY A 602 21.13 -12.08 13.53
CA GLY A 602 19.92 -12.22 12.71
C GLY A 602 19.36 -13.63 12.65
N VAL A 603 18.24 -13.78 11.93
CA VAL A 603 17.74 -15.10 11.53
C VAL A 603 18.63 -15.67 10.41
N PHE A 604 19.74 -16.31 10.78
CA PHE A 604 20.68 -16.90 9.82
C PHE A 604 20.00 -18.00 9.00
N LYS A 605 20.25 -18.01 7.68
CA LYS A 605 19.72 -18.99 6.72
C LYS A 605 20.84 -19.44 5.78
N GLY A 606 21.28 -20.69 5.91
CA GLY A 606 22.40 -21.20 5.13
C GLY A 606 22.75 -22.64 5.43
N ALA A 607 23.43 -23.32 4.51
CA ALA A 607 23.97 -24.68 4.67
C ALA A 607 22.94 -25.79 5.04
N GLY A 608 21.63 -25.54 4.90
CA GLY A 608 20.54 -26.41 5.36
C GLY A 608 20.04 -26.12 6.79
N LEU A 609 20.48 -25.03 7.40
CA LEU A 609 20.10 -24.58 8.74
C LEU A 609 19.29 -23.28 8.69
N THR A 610 18.51 -23.03 9.74
CA THR A 610 17.91 -21.72 10.04
C THR A 610 18.02 -21.49 11.55
N LEU A 611 18.66 -20.39 11.95
CA LEU A 611 18.98 -20.09 13.35
C LEU A 611 18.34 -18.74 13.74
N PRO A 612 17.20 -18.71 14.46
CA PRO A 612 16.49 -17.48 14.83
C PRO A 612 17.24 -16.48 15.73
N LYS A 613 18.44 -16.85 16.20
CA LYS A 613 19.32 -16.07 17.09
C LYS A 613 20.79 -16.16 16.65
N GLY A 614 21.05 -16.41 15.37
CA GLY A 614 22.42 -16.62 14.86
C GLY A 614 23.23 -15.32 14.90
N VAL A 615 24.46 -15.39 15.41
CA VAL A 615 25.42 -14.27 15.38
C VAL A 615 26.50 -14.57 14.34
N CYS A 616 26.40 -13.96 13.17
CA CYS A 616 27.39 -14.08 12.10
C CYS A 616 28.61 -13.22 12.41
N VAL A 617 29.80 -13.77 12.22
CA VAL A 617 31.09 -13.07 12.35
C VAL A 617 31.97 -13.31 11.13
N ARG A 618 32.78 -12.33 10.72
CA ARG A 618 33.76 -12.48 9.63
C ARG A 618 35.18 -12.12 10.06
N PHE A 619 36.13 -12.92 9.58
CA PHE A 619 37.54 -12.91 9.98
C PHE A 619 38.40 -13.42 8.81
N ASP A 620 39.49 -12.73 8.52
CA ASP A 620 40.34 -12.96 7.33
C ASP A 620 39.50 -12.98 6.01
N ASP A 621 39.44 -14.10 5.30
CA ASP A 621 38.59 -14.33 4.13
C ASP A 621 37.41 -15.30 4.40
N LEU A 622 37.17 -15.60 5.68
CA LEU A 622 36.17 -16.51 6.21
C LEU A 622 35.06 -15.78 6.97
N ALA A 623 33.96 -16.49 7.15
CA ALA A 623 32.89 -16.13 8.07
C ALA A 623 32.30 -17.37 8.74
N ALA A 624 31.72 -17.20 9.92
CA ALA A 624 31.05 -18.26 10.67
C ALA A 624 29.79 -17.71 11.34
N VAL A 625 28.86 -18.60 11.70
CA VAL A 625 27.70 -18.26 12.52
C VAL A 625 27.81 -18.97 13.86
N PHE A 626 27.71 -18.20 14.95
CA PHE A 626 27.57 -18.73 16.30
C PHE A 626 26.08 -18.94 16.62
N ASP A 627 25.76 -20.03 17.31
CA ASP A 627 24.42 -20.29 17.85
C ASP A 627 24.43 -20.21 19.39
N PRO A 628 23.81 -19.16 19.98
CA PRO A 628 23.66 -19.00 21.42
C PRO A 628 22.90 -20.12 22.14
N LEU A 629 22.18 -21.00 21.43
CA LEU A 629 21.40 -22.10 22.01
C LEU A 629 22.16 -23.45 22.03
N THR A 630 23.24 -23.56 21.25
CA THR A 630 24.13 -24.73 21.25
C THR A 630 25.58 -24.42 21.66
N LEU A 631 25.91 -23.13 21.80
CA LEU A 631 27.22 -22.63 22.25
C LEU A 631 28.37 -23.12 21.34
N GLY A 632 28.20 -22.98 20.03
CA GLY A 632 29.18 -23.40 19.03
C GLY A 632 28.97 -22.74 17.66
N PHE A 633 29.87 -23.06 16.71
CA PHE A 633 29.81 -22.60 15.33
C PHE A 633 29.35 -23.74 14.40
N PRO A 634 28.04 -23.89 14.11
CA PRO A 634 27.55 -24.96 13.24
C PRO A 634 27.96 -24.82 11.76
N VAL A 635 28.38 -23.63 11.28
CA VAL A 635 28.80 -23.40 9.89
C VAL A 635 29.95 -22.39 9.82
N THR A 636 30.96 -22.70 9.00
CA THR A 636 32.00 -21.76 8.53
C THR A 636 32.00 -21.76 6.99
N TRP A 637 32.13 -20.59 6.38
CA TRP A 637 32.13 -20.38 4.94
C TRP A 637 33.20 -19.36 4.51
N LYS A 638 33.43 -19.26 3.20
CA LYS A 638 34.49 -18.46 2.57
C LYS A 638 33.95 -17.61 1.43
N GLY A 639 34.53 -16.42 1.23
CA GLY A 639 34.30 -15.60 0.04
C GLY A 639 33.03 -14.74 0.05
N GLY A 640 32.50 -14.42 1.23
CA GLY A 640 31.36 -13.53 1.43
C GLY A 640 31.00 -13.41 2.91
N PHE A 641 29.88 -12.75 3.23
CA PHE A 641 29.39 -12.65 4.61
C PHE A 641 27.90 -13.01 4.69
N VAL A 642 27.01 -12.01 4.67
CA VAL A 642 25.56 -12.17 4.64
C VAL A 642 24.98 -11.40 3.46
N ARG A 643 24.06 -12.00 2.71
CA ARG A 643 23.40 -11.37 1.56
C ARG A 643 22.00 -10.91 1.93
N LEU A 644 21.87 -9.62 2.22
CA LEU A 644 20.58 -8.96 2.38
C LEU A 644 19.90 -8.78 1.00
N ASN A 645 18.60 -8.50 1.00
CA ASN A 645 17.84 -8.18 -0.21
C ASN A 645 17.22 -6.77 -0.16
N ASP A 646 16.62 -6.34 -1.26
CA ASP A 646 16.02 -5.01 -1.42
C ASP A 646 14.55 -4.94 -0.99
N ALA A 647 13.86 -6.08 -0.91
CA ALA A 647 12.46 -6.14 -0.55
C ALA A 647 12.23 -5.69 0.91
N ARG A 648 11.46 -4.63 1.10
CA ARG A 648 11.09 -4.06 2.42
C ARG A 648 12.32 -3.61 3.21
N HIS A 649 13.17 -2.83 2.55
CA HIS A 649 14.47 -2.34 3.04
C HIS A 649 15.40 -3.46 3.57
N GLY A 650 15.20 -4.70 3.13
CA GLY A 650 15.92 -5.90 3.56
C GLY A 650 15.49 -6.52 4.89
N PHE A 651 14.63 -5.86 5.68
CA PHE A 651 14.27 -6.25 7.05
C PHE A 651 13.61 -7.65 7.17
N MET A 652 13.14 -8.22 6.07
CA MET A 652 12.33 -9.44 6.05
C MET A 652 13.11 -10.72 5.74
N ALA A 653 14.32 -10.62 5.20
CA ALA A 653 15.09 -11.79 4.75
C ALA A 653 15.72 -12.58 5.92
N GLY A 654 16.14 -11.89 6.99
CA GLY A 654 17.08 -12.43 7.98
C GLY A 654 18.52 -12.27 7.49
N ALA A 655 19.39 -13.23 7.80
CA ALA A 655 20.79 -13.25 7.38
C ALA A 655 21.10 -14.46 6.47
N PRO A 656 20.77 -14.42 5.16
CA PRO A 656 21.21 -15.42 4.20
C PRO A 656 22.73 -15.52 4.12
N LEU A 657 23.28 -16.73 4.15
CA LEU A 657 24.72 -16.99 3.95
C LEU A 657 25.17 -16.56 2.55
N GLU A 658 26.31 -15.88 2.48
CA GLU A 658 26.98 -15.58 1.20
C GLU A 658 28.39 -16.18 1.16
N GLY A 659 28.64 -17.08 0.21
CA GLY A 659 29.93 -17.73 0.01
C GLY A 659 29.82 -19.26 -0.10
N GLU A 660 30.97 -19.93 -0.08
CA GLU A 660 31.07 -21.40 -0.10
C GLU A 660 31.28 -21.97 1.30
N VAL A 661 30.48 -22.97 1.70
CA VAL A 661 30.58 -23.61 3.02
C VAL A 661 31.83 -24.49 3.09
N VAL A 662 32.80 -24.11 3.91
CA VAL A 662 34.07 -24.83 4.09
C VAL A 662 34.06 -25.80 5.27
N ALA A 663 33.22 -25.57 6.27
CA ALA A 663 33.05 -26.48 7.40
C ALA A 663 31.61 -26.47 7.94
N LYS A 664 31.21 -27.60 8.54
CA LYS A 664 29.99 -27.71 9.36
C LYS A 664 30.34 -28.41 10.66
N SER A 665 29.67 -28.04 11.75
CA SER A 665 29.77 -28.71 13.05
C SER A 665 28.38 -29.10 13.56
N VAL A 666 28.34 -30.18 14.34
CA VAL A 666 27.18 -30.58 15.15
C VAL A 666 27.51 -30.54 16.64
N GLU A 667 28.63 -29.92 17.00
CA GLU A 667 29.07 -29.76 18.38
C GLU A 667 28.10 -28.84 19.15
N ARG A 668 27.64 -29.35 20.30
CA ARG A 668 26.80 -28.63 21.26
C ARG A 668 27.46 -28.70 22.63
N ARG A 669 27.50 -27.59 23.34
CA ARG A 669 27.94 -27.51 24.74
C ARG A 669 26.74 -27.24 25.65
N GLU A 670 26.86 -27.63 26.92
CA GLU A 670 25.92 -27.22 27.96
C GLU A 670 26.50 -26.02 28.72
N GLY A 671 25.63 -25.11 29.17
CA GLY A 671 26.03 -23.88 29.85
C GLY A 671 25.04 -22.73 29.61
N ARG A 672 25.36 -21.56 30.16
CA ARG A 672 24.62 -20.30 29.98
C ARG A 672 25.41 -19.37 29.08
N TYR A 673 24.81 -18.91 27.98
CA TYR A 673 25.43 -17.87 27.14
C TYR A 673 25.59 -16.56 27.93
N LEU A 674 26.75 -15.92 27.82
CA LEU A 674 27.04 -14.65 28.49
C LEU A 674 27.10 -13.46 27.52
N GLY A 675 27.22 -13.69 26.22
CA GLY A 675 27.40 -12.63 25.21
C GLY A 675 28.72 -12.75 24.46
N PHE A 676 29.18 -11.66 23.86
CA PHE A 676 30.47 -11.58 23.17
C PHE A 676 31.22 -10.28 23.42
N TYR A 677 32.55 -10.36 23.34
CA TYR A 677 33.47 -9.23 23.39
C TYR A 677 33.96 -8.90 21.97
N ARG A 678 34.22 -7.63 21.69
CA ARG A 678 34.92 -7.12 20.51
C ARG A 678 36.31 -6.68 20.94
N HIS A 679 37.34 -7.11 20.21
CA HIS A 679 38.70 -6.58 20.38
C HIS A 679 39.22 -6.15 19.00
N GLY A 680 38.86 -4.92 18.61
CA GLY A 680 38.98 -4.48 17.22
C GLY A 680 38.16 -5.39 16.31
N LYS A 681 38.83 -6.07 15.37
CA LYS A 681 38.20 -7.01 14.42
C LYS A 681 37.93 -8.41 14.98
N GLU A 682 38.57 -8.79 16.09
CA GLU A 682 38.35 -10.11 16.71
C GLU A 682 37.08 -10.10 17.57
N VAL A 683 36.41 -11.26 17.62
CA VAL A 683 35.14 -11.44 18.34
C VAL A 683 35.25 -12.69 19.22
N VAL A 684 35.04 -12.51 20.52
CA VAL A 684 35.22 -13.56 21.53
C VAL A 684 33.90 -13.80 22.24
N PHE A 685 33.26 -14.94 21.96
CA PHE A 685 32.04 -15.36 22.64
C PHE A 685 32.37 -15.95 24.02
N ALA A 686 31.48 -15.71 24.98
CA ALA A 686 31.62 -16.19 26.35
C ALA A 686 30.40 -17.01 26.80
N TYR A 687 30.65 -18.07 27.56
CA TYR A 687 29.61 -18.88 28.20
C TYR A 687 30.06 -19.36 29.58
N GLU A 688 29.09 -19.64 30.46
CA GLU A 688 29.30 -20.17 31.80
C GLU A 688 28.96 -21.67 31.83
N ALA A 689 29.93 -22.49 32.25
CA ALA A 689 29.75 -23.93 32.47
C ALA A 689 30.68 -24.40 33.60
N ASP A 690 30.25 -25.40 34.38
CA ASP A 690 30.98 -25.90 35.56
C ASP A 690 31.38 -24.82 36.59
N GLY A 691 30.57 -23.76 36.70
CA GLY A 691 30.84 -22.61 37.57
C GLY A 691 32.01 -21.73 37.10
N LYS A 692 32.36 -21.77 35.81
CA LYS A 692 33.47 -21.00 35.21
C LYS A 692 33.04 -20.36 33.90
N THR A 693 33.63 -19.21 33.60
CA THR A 693 33.56 -18.60 32.27
C THR A 693 34.53 -19.28 31.32
N HIS A 694 34.06 -19.60 30.11
CA HIS A 694 34.83 -20.15 29.00
C HIS A 694 34.75 -19.20 27.81
N TYR A 695 35.82 -19.12 27.01
CA TYR A 695 35.95 -18.21 25.88
C TYR A 695 36.23 -18.97 24.57
N LEU A 696 35.67 -18.49 23.47
CA LEU A 696 35.85 -19.06 22.13
C LEU A 696 35.76 -17.98 21.04
N ASN A 697 36.51 -18.15 19.95
CA ASN A 697 36.38 -17.35 18.72
C ASN A 697 36.17 -18.28 17.51
N ALA A 698 35.80 -17.72 16.36
CA ALA A 698 35.55 -18.50 15.14
C ALA A 698 36.81 -19.13 14.52
N ARG A 699 38.00 -18.76 15.02
CA ARG A 699 39.31 -19.32 14.64
C ARG A 699 39.66 -20.62 15.39
N GLY A 700 39.03 -20.86 16.54
CA GLY A 700 39.38 -21.97 17.44
C GLY A 700 40.63 -21.71 18.29
N ASP A 701 40.92 -20.45 18.63
CA ASP A 701 42.06 -20.11 19.49
C ASP A 701 41.87 -20.58 20.94
N GLU A 702 42.99 -20.92 21.59
CA GLU A 702 43.04 -21.32 22.99
C GLU A 702 42.60 -20.18 23.92
N ALA A 703 41.81 -20.50 24.95
CA ALA A 703 41.24 -19.51 25.89
C ALA A 703 42.28 -18.62 26.58
N VAL A 704 43.54 -19.06 26.72
CA VAL A 704 44.66 -18.26 27.27
C VAL A 704 45.00 -17.06 26.37
N LYS A 705 44.83 -17.17 25.05
CA LYS A 705 44.97 -16.06 24.09
C LYS A 705 43.76 -15.13 24.09
N LEU A 706 42.57 -15.68 24.37
CA LEU A 706 41.30 -14.98 24.28
C LEU A 706 41.00 -14.15 25.54
N ALA A 707 41.37 -14.63 26.73
CA ALA A 707 41.09 -13.93 27.98
C ALA A 707 41.64 -12.48 28.04
N PRO A 708 42.86 -12.16 27.55
CA PRO A 708 43.34 -10.77 27.47
C PRO A 708 42.49 -9.84 26.58
N MET A 709 41.80 -10.38 25.56
CA MET A 709 40.95 -9.61 24.65
C MET A 709 39.61 -9.16 25.28
N THR A 710 39.28 -9.67 26.48
CA THR A 710 38.03 -9.33 27.21
C THR A 710 38.12 -8.02 28.01
N GLN A 711 39.25 -7.31 27.92
CA GLN A 711 39.56 -6.13 28.74
C GLN A 711 39.43 -4.81 27.94
N GLY A 712 38.62 -4.84 26.88
CA GLY A 712 38.46 -3.76 25.92
C GLY A 712 39.35 -3.87 24.68
N GLY A 713 38.94 -3.23 23.59
CA GLY A 713 39.64 -3.19 22.31
C GLY A 713 40.27 -1.83 21.98
N PRO A 714 40.87 -1.70 20.78
CA PRO A 714 41.08 -0.41 20.15
C PRO A 714 39.80 0.07 19.43
N ALA A 715 39.44 1.34 19.64
CA ALA A 715 38.37 2.06 18.95
C ALA A 715 38.27 1.75 17.44
N GLN A 716 37.05 1.44 16.98
CA GLN A 716 36.70 1.13 15.59
C GLN A 716 36.01 2.31 14.91
N TRP A 717 35.32 3.17 15.68
CA TRP A 717 34.54 4.30 15.19
C TRP A 717 34.88 5.62 15.91
N PRO A 718 36.16 6.04 16.03
CA PRO A 718 36.60 7.18 16.85
C PRO A 718 36.11 8.56 16.38
N GLN A 719 35.25 8.62 15.35
CA GLN A 719 34.78 9.83 14.71
C GLN A 719 33.47 10.32 15.33
N TRP A 720 33.42 11.61 15.66
CA TRP A 720 32.19 12.31 16.03
C TRP A 720 31.71 13.15 14.84
N LEU A 721 30.50 12.89 14.37
CA LEU A 721 29.80 13.69 13.37
C LEU A 721 29.08 14.84 14.08
N GLU A 722 28.95 16.01 13.44
CA GLU A 722 28.30 17.18 14.03
C GLU A 722 27.12 17.65 13.18
N THR A 723 25.99 17.95 13.83
CA THR A 723 24.77 18.47 13.19
C THR A 723 24.19 19.64 14.00
N LYS A 724 23.14 20.28 13.49
CA LYS A 724 22.44 21.39 14.18
C LYS A 724 20.93 21.21 14.08
N GLY A 725 20.24 21.21 15.21
CA GLY A 725 18.79 21.07 15.26
C GLY A 725 18.03 22.35 14.88
N VAL A 726 16.72 22.19 14.76
CA VAL A 726 15.75 23.26 14.47
C VAL A 726 14.74 23.31 15.61
N VAL A 727 14.53 24.48 16.20
CA VAL A 727 13.59 24.68 17.32
C VAL A 727 12.21 25.07 16.77
N GLY A 728 11.17 24.34 17.17
CA GLY A 728 9.78 24.57 16.80
C GLY A 728 9.17 25.80 17.50
N ALA A 729 8.19 26.41 16.84
CA ALA A 729 7.51 27.62 17.29
C ALA A 729 5.99 27.43 17.46
N GLU A 730 5.49 26.22 17.25
CA GLU A 730 4.06 25.90 17.23
C GLU A 730 3.44 25.91 18.64
N LYS A 731 2.10 25.94 18.68
CA LYS A 731 1.28 25.98 19.90
C LYS A 731 0.03 25.13 19.72
N PRO A 732 -0.47 24.47 20.78
CA PRO A 732 0.09 24.44 22.14
C PRO A 732 1.27 23.46 22.31
N PHE A 733 1.70 22.80 21.23
CA PHE A 733 2.84 21.89 21.22
C PHE A 733 3.82 22.28 20.10
N ALA A 734 5.05 22.66 20.45
CA ALA A 734 6.13 22.93 19.49
C ALA A 734 6.92 21.65 19.16
N THR A 735 7.33 21.47 17.90
CA THR A 735 8.08 20.28 17.47
C THR A 735 9.49 20.65 17.03
N ASP A 736 10.49 20.41 17.89
CA ASP A 736 11.90 20.57 17.55
C ASP A 736 12.41 19.35 16.78
N THR A 737 13.37 19.56 15.87
CA THR A 737 14.02 18.50 15.10
C THR A 737 15.51 18.42 15.46
N LEU A 738 15.95 17.25 15.93
CA LEU A 738 17.36 16.94 16.14
C LEU A 738 17.88 16.29 14.85
N THR A 739 18.61 17.06 14.04
CA THR A 739 19.00 16.61 12.70
C THR A 739 19.97 15.43 12.75
N ILE A 740 19.62 14.40 11.99
CA ILE A 740 20.37 13.15 11.86
C ILE A 740 21.47 13.32 10.79
N PRO A 741 22.69 12.81 11.01
CA PRO A 741 23.72 12.75 9.98
C PRO A 741 23.45 11.59 9.01
N PHE A 742 22.43 11.73 8.15
CA PHE A 742 22.10 10.70 7.15
C PHE A 742 23.30 10.37 6.26
N GLU A 743 24.03 11.39 5.80
CA GLU A 743 25.37 11.22 5.24
C GLU A 743 26.37 10.89 6.36
N ASN A 744 26.85 9.64 6.38
CA ASN A 744 27.78 9.14 7.39
C ASN A 744 28.80 8.17 6.76
N PRO A 745 30.03 8.05 7.32
CA PRO A 745 31.13 7.30 6.71
C PRO A 745 30.95 5.76 6.72
N TYR A 746 29.84 5.25 7.26
CA TYR A 746 29.54 3.82 7.38
C TYR A 746 28.35 3.37 6.53
N GLY A 747 27.62 4.30 5.91
CA GLY A 747 26.37 4.01 5.20
C GLY A 747 25.23 3.54 6.12
N THR A 748 25.29 3.81 7.44
CA THR A 748 24.16 3.55 8.36
C THR A 748 22.92 4.23 7.83
N ILE A 749 21.82 3.49 7.67
CA ILE A 749 20.51 4.09 7.38
C ILE A 749 19.79 4.26 8.70
N PHE A 750 19.53 5.51 9.06
CA PHE A 750 19.02 5.89 10.37
C PHE A 750 17.50 5.64 10.51
N PHE A 751 17.04 4.42 10.24
CA PHE A 751 15.71 3.95 10.61
C PHE A 751 15.60 3.84 12.14
N LEU A 752 15.30 4.95 12.83
CA LEU A 752 15.44 5.05 14.29
C LEU A 752 14.30 4.34 15.03
N THR A 753 14.66 3.33 15.83
CA THR A 753 13.71 2.41 16.47
C THR A 753 13.47 2.67 17.94
N ALA A 754 14.50 3.05 18.70
CA ALA A 754 14.42 3.27 20.14
C ALA A 754 15.47 4.27 20.63
N HIS A 755 15.23 4.87 21.79
CA HIS A 755 16.20 5.71 22.50
C HIS A 755 15.95 5.70 24.01
N ASP A 756 16.94 6.14 24.78
CA ASP A 756 16.80 6.54 26.19
C ASP A 756 17.92 7.52 26.59
N PHE A 757 17.83 8.10 27.79
CA PHE A 757 18.71 9.19 28.26
C PHE A 757 19.68 8.80 29.38
N PHE A 758 20.87 9.39 29.35
CA PHE A 758 21.81 9.45 30.47
C PHE A 758 21.47 10.62 31.41
N GLU A 759 21.98 10.59 32.65
CA GLU A 759 21.67 11.60 33.68
C GLU A 759 22.14 13.03 33.33
N ASP A 760 23.15 13.17 32.45
CA ASP A 760 23.63 14.47 31.99
C ASP A 760 22.65 15.15 31.01
N GLY A 761 21.82 14.37 30.30
CA GLY A 761 20.95 14.80 29.21
C GLY A 761 21.38 14.32 27.82
N SER A 762 22.52 13.62 27.71
CA SER A 762 22.91 12.91 26.48
C SER A 762 21.95 11.73 26.24
N ALA A 763 21.83 11.28 24.99
CA ALA A 763 20.98 10.16 24.62
C ALA A 763 21.78 8.99 24.00
N ALA A 764 21.26 7.78 24.12
CA ALA A 764 21.58 6.68 23.23
C ALA A 764 20.39 6.40 22.29
N VAL A 765 20.67 6.05 21.04
CA VAL A 765 19.67 5.87 19.98
C VAL A 765 19.99 4.60 19.17
N ALA A 766 19.00 3.76 18.88
CA ALA A 766 19.14 2.53 18.09
C ALA A 766 18.50 2.63 16.69
N THR A 767 19.02 1.81 15.75
CA THR A 767 18.52 1.68 14.37
C THR A 767 17.97 0.27 14.10
N MET A 768 16.95 0.16 13.24
CA MET A 768 16.45 -1.15 12.75
C MET A 768 17.57 -2.02 12.14
N THR A 769 18.57 -1.37 11.54
CA THR A 769 19.73 -1.99 10.88
C THR A 769 20.79 -2.56 11.82
N GLY A 770 20.66 -2.36 13.15
CA GLY A 770 21.45 -3.08 14.16
C GLY A 770 22.51 -2.27 14.92
N GLU A 771 22.46 -0.95 14.86
CA GLU A 771 23.44 -0.06 15.50
C GLU A 771 22.90 0.66 16.73
N VAL A 772 23.82 1.17 17.56
CA VAL A 772 23.55 2.17 18.61
C VAL A 772 24.48 3.36 18.42
N TRP A 773 23.95 4.56 18.60
CA TRP A 773 24.68 5.83 18.52
C TRP A 773 24.52 6.64 19.81
N LEU A 774 25.60 7.28 20.27
CA LEU A 774 25.54 8.31 21.30
C LEU A 774 25.21 9.67 20.67
N VAL A 775 24.34 10.43 21.31
CA VAL A 775 23.97 11.80 20.91
C VAL A 775 24.24 12.76 22.07
N ARG A 776 25.13 13.72 21.85
CA ARG A 776 25.55 14.74 22.84
C ARG A 776 25.24 16.15 22.33
N GLY A 777 25.11 17.11 23.25
CA GLY A 777 24.78 18.51 22.92
C GLY A 777 23.28 18.80 22.75
N ILE A 778 22.43 17.97 23.36
CA ILE A 778 20.97 18.18 23.40
C ILE A 778 20.66 19.25 24.45
N ASP A 779 20.30 20.46 24.00
CA ASP A 779 19.95 21.60 24.86
C ASP A 779 18.68 22.33 24.36
N GLU A 780 18.38 23.52 24.92
CA GLU A 780 17.21 24.33 24.54
C GLU A 780 17.31 24.92 23.12
N LYS A 781 18.52 25.09 22.58
CA LYS A 781 18.79 25.77 21.30
C LYS A 781 19.12 24.81 20.15
N LEU A 782 19.63 23.63 20.46
CA LEU A 782 20.15 22.61 19.54
C LEU A 782 21.25 23.14 18.60
N GLU A 783 22.05 24.12 19.04
CA GLU A 783 23.04 24.83 18.22
C GLU A 783 24.20 23.94 17.73
N LYS A 784 24.53 22.87 18.46
CA LYS A 784 25.61 21.91 18.12
C LYS A 784 25.31 20.53 18.71
N LEU A 785 24.73 19.65 17.90
CA LEU A 785 24.56 18.22 18.19
C LEU A 785 25.80 17.45 17.74
N ARG A 786 26.16 16.37 18.46
CA ARG A 786 27.29 15.49 18.12
C ARG A 786 26.86 14.03 18.21
N TRP A 787 27.21 13.24 17.19
CA TRP A 787 26.85 11.83 17.05
C TRP A 787 28.10 10.95 16.93
N LYS A 788 28.18 9.82 17.65
CA LYS A 788 29.20 8.77 17.47
C LYS A 788 28.53 7.38 17.47
N ARG A 789 28.98 6.47 16.61
CA ARG A 789 28.56 5.06 16.61
C ARG A 789 29.16 4.37 17.84
N PHE A 790 28.31 3.81 18.69
CA PHE A 790 28.68 3.12 19.93
C PHE A 790 28.73 1.60 19.74
N ALA A 791 27.79 1.05 18.97
CA ALA A 791 27.68 -0.39 18.73
C ALA A 791 27.15 -0.69 17.31
N THR A 792 27.41 -1.91 16.82
CA THR A 792 26.81 -2.46 15.59
C THR A 792 26.71 -3.98 15.65
N GLY A 793 25.80 -4.54 14.86
CA GLY A 793 25.59 -5.98 14.72
C GLY A 793 24.47 -6.57 15.60
N LEU A 794 23.58 -5.74 16.15
CA LEU A 794 22.42 -6.17 16.95
C LEU A 794 21.24 -6.64 16.07
N HIS A 795 20.46 -7.62 16.55
CA HIS A 795 19.34 -8.20 15.80
C HIS A 795 18.06 -7.35 15.91
N GLN A 796 17.85 -6.42 14.97
CA GLN A 796 16.65 -5.57 14.86
C GLN A 796 16.26 -4.92 16.22
N PRO A 797 17.14 -4.08 16.81
CA PRO A 797 16.93 -3.53 18.14
C PRO A 797 15.71 -2.60 18.16
N LEU A 798 14.65 -3.01 18.85
CA LEU A 798 13.32 -2.38 18.83
C LEU A 798 12.82 -1.96 20.23
N GLY A 799 13.73 -1.92 21.19
CA GLY A 799 13.53 -1.32 22.51
C GLY A 799 14.87 -0.95 23.14
N MET A 800 14.89 0.10 23.97
CA MET A 800 16.07 0.54 24.70
C MET A 800 15.69 1.03 26.10
N LYS A 801 16.59 0.80 27.06
CA LYS A 801 16.56 1.41 28.38
C LYS A 801 17.98 1.71 28.87
N ILE A 802 18.20 2.89 29.44
CA ILE A 802 19.43 3.15 30.22
C ILE A 802 19.13 2.92 31.70
N VAL A 803 19.97 2.14 32.37
CA VAL A 803 19.85 1.89 33.82
C VAL A 803 21.24 1.90 34.43
N GLU A 804 21.42 2.66 35.52
CA GLU A 804 22.73 2.81 36.21
C GLU A 804 23.86 3.20 35.24
N GLY A 805 23.54 4.07 34.26
CA GLY A 805 24.45 4.52 33.20
C GLY A 805 24.71 3.50 32.08
N LYS A 806 24.15 2.28 32.13
CA LYS A 806 24.38 1.23 31.14
C LYS A 806 23.25 1.12 30.12
N ILE A 807 23.61 1.05 28.84
CA ILE A 807 22.64 0.90 27.74
C ILE A 807 22.20 -0.57 27.65
N HIS A 808 20.91 -0.80 27.85
CA HIS A 808 20.26 -2.09 27.62
C HIS A 808 19.42 -1.99 26.34
N VAL A 809 19.58 -2.96 25.43
CA VAL A 809 18.94 -2.96 24.11
C VAL A 809 18.19 -4.28 23.90
N LEU A 810 16.92 -4.19 23.54
CA LEU A 810 16.06 -5.31 23.18
C LEU A 810 16.22 -5.60 21.69
N GLY A 811 17.04 -6.60 21.37
CA GLY A 811 16.99 -7.28 20.07
C GLY A 811 15.86 -8.31 20.03
N ARG A 812 15.62 -8.87 18.86
CA ARG A 812 14.67 -9.99 18.68
C ARG A 812 15.18 -11.30 19.31
N ASP A 813 16.49 -11.43 19.48
CA ASP A 813 17.19 -12.57 20.05
C ASP A 813 17.39 -12.48 21.57
N GLN A 814 17.79 -11.32 22.08
CA GLN A 814 18.15 -11.13 23.49
C GLN A 814 18.02 -9.67 23.96
N ILE A 815 17.93 -9.49 25.28
CA ILE A 815 18.26 -8.20 25.92
C ILE A 815 19.78 -8.17 26.07
N THR A 816 20.43 -7.22 25.39
CA THR A 816 21.88 -7.00 25.44
C THR A 816 22.19 -5.82 26.36
N CYS A 817 23.09 -5.99 27.33
CA CYS A 817 23.71 -4.85 28.01
C CYS A 817 25.05 -4.54 27.32
N LEU A 818 25.22 -3.30 26.87
CA LEU A 818 26.43 -2.83 26.21
C LEU A 818 27.35 -2.16 27.23
N HIS A 819 28.58 -2.64 27.33
CA HIS A 819 29.61 -2.07 28.21
C HIS A 819 30.78 -1.56 27.38
N ASP A 820 31.10 -0.29 27.56
CA ASP A 820 32.43 0.27 27.31
C ASP A 820 33.35 -0.19 28.46
N LEU A 821 34.50 -0.79 28.14
CA LEU A 821 35.45 -1.31 29.14
C LEU A 821 36.74 -0.48 29.23
N ASN A 822 36.99 0.43 28.28
CA ASN A 822 38.25 1.16 28.14
C ASN A 822 38.10 2.70 28.31
N GLY A 823 36.88 3.23 28.20
CA GLY A 823 36.51 4.65 28.28
C GLY A 823 36.57 5.42 26.96
N ASP A 824 36.50 4.77 25.79
CA ASP A 824 36.67 5.40 24.47
C ASP A 824 35.36 5.82 23.75
N ASP A 825 34.20 5.64 24.40
CA ASP A 825 32.85 5.83 23.85
C ASP A 825 32.45 4.74 22.80
N GLU A 826 32.85 3.48 22.96
CA GLU A 826 32.40 2.33 22.15
C GLU A 826 32.07 1.10 23.02
N ALA A 827 31.22 0.21 22.52
CA ALA A 827 30.85 -1.03 23.20
C ALA A 827 31.90 -2.12 22.94
N ASP A 828 32.61 -2.52 23.99
CA ASP A 828 33.52 -3.67 23.99
C ASP A 828 32.79 -4.99 24.27
N TYR A 829 31.85 -5.00 25.23
CA TYR A 829 31.16 -6.21 25.68
C TYR A 829 29.64 -6.11 25.48
N TYR A 830 29.09 -7.10 24.80
CA TYR A 830 27.68 -7.25 24.43
C TYR A 830 27.10 -8.37 25.30
N GLU A 831 26.83 -8.06 26.57
CA GLU A 831 26.36 -9.01 27.57
C GLU A 831 24.95 -9.51 27.25
N CYS A 832 24.76 -10.83 27.19
CA CYS A 832 23.45 -11.45 27.17
C CYS A 832 22.82 -11.39 28.58
N VAL A 833 22.03 -10.35 28.85
CA VAL A 833 21.27 -10.24 30.11
C VAL A 833 20.21 -11.34 30.18
N THR A 834 19.54 -11.60 29.06
CA THR A 834 18.64 -12.75 28.88
C THR A 834 18.29 -12.94 27.40
N ASN A 835 18.25 -14.20 26.95
CA ASN A 835 17.75 -14.61 25.65
C ASN A 835 16.45 -15.45 25.76
N ALA A 836 15.65 -15.25 26.81
CA ALA A 836 14.49 -16.07 27.13
C ALA A 836 13.27 -15.91 26.19
N MET A 837 13.16 -14.82 25.41
CA MET A 837 12.04 -14.62 24.47
C MET A 837 12.09 -15.55 23.26
N GLN A 838 10.92 -15.87 22.70
CA GLN A 838 10.79 -16.72 21.52
C GLN A 838 10.99 -15.91 20.23
N SER A 839 11.91 -16.37 19.38
CA SER A 839 12.16 -15.84 18.03
C SER A 839 11.92 -16.95 17.00
N SER A 840 11.24 -16.62 15.90
CA SER A 840 10.90 -17.55 14.82
C SER A 840 11.81 -17.43 13.60
N ALA A 841 11.53 -18.20 12.54
CA ALA A 841 12.20 -18.09 11.24
C ALA A 841 11.58 -17.00 10.31
N GLY A 842 10.43 -16.44 10.69
CA GLY A 842 9.67 -15.48 9.88
C GLY A 842 10.24 -14.05 9.93
N GLY A 843 9.84 -13.20 8.97
CA GLY A 843 10.19 -11.77 8.98
C GLY A 843 9.21 -10.88 9.75
N HIS A 844 7.92 -11.27 9.85
CA HIS A 844 6.86 -10.51 10.54
C HIS A 844 6.74 -10.89 12.03
N ASP A 845 7.87 -10.94 12.73
CA ASP A 845 7.95 -11.38 14.12
C ASP A 845 8.91 -10.44 14.86
N PHE A 846 8.33 -9.41 15.47
CA PHE A 846 9.04 -8.34 16.16
C PHE A 846 8.87 -8.47 17.67
N VAL A 847 9.91 -8.05 18.38
CA VAL A 847 9.94 -7.95 19.85
C VAL A 847 10.28 -6.49 20.17
N VAL A 848 9.37 -5.77 20.82
CA VAL A 848 9.30 -4.31 20.75
C VAL A 848 9.07 -3.66 22.11
N GLY A 849 9.66 -2.48 22.31
CA GLY A 849 9.57 -1.67 23.52
C GLY A 849 10.28 -2.32 24.71
N LEU A 850 11.22 -1.60 25.34
CA LEU A 850 11.88 -2.09 26.55
C LEU A 850 11.56 -1.14 27.71
N GLU A 851 10.88 -1.65 28.73
CA GLU A 851 10.66 -0.95 29.98
C GLU A 851 11.19 -1.73 31.17
N ARG A 852 11.43 -1.02 32.28
CA ARG A 852 11.83 -1.60 33.56
C ARG A 852 11.08 -0.92 34.69
N ASP A 853 10.50 -1.70 35.60
CA ASP A 853 9.84 -1.15 36.80
C ASP A 853 10.83 -0.85 37.94
N ALA A 854 10.35 -0.18 38.99
CA ALA A 854 11.15 0.13 40.19
C ALA A 854 11.49 -1.12 41.04
N SER A 855 10.83 -2.26 40.82
CA SER A 855 11.27 -3.54 41.39
C SER A 855 12.47 -4.12 40.62
N GLY A 856 12.70 -3.68 39.39
CA GLY A 856 13.79 -4.07 38.50
C GLY A 856 13.40 -5.13 37.47
N ASN A 857 12.12 -5.46 37.30
CA ASN A 857 11.62 -6.41 36.29
C ASN A 857 11.60 -5.75 34.90
N TRP A 858 11.89 -6.53 33.86
CA TRP A 858 11.85 -6.08 32.46
C TRP A 858 10.50 -6.37 31.80
N TYR A 859 10.06 -5.49 30.89
CA TYR A 859 8.82 -5.64 30.12
C TYR A 859 9.05 -5.32 28.64
N PHE A 860 8.38 -6.10 27.78
CA PHE A 860 8.35 -5.91 26.31
C PHE A 860 7.11 -6.58 25.70
N ALA A 861 6.76 -6.21 24.47
CA ALA A 861 5.74 -6.92 23.68
C ALA A 861 6.41 -7.79 22.59
N SER A 862 5.79 -8.92 22.25
CA SER A 862 6.25 -9.86 21.22
C SER A 862 5.09 -10.30 20.35
N GLY A 863 5.27 -10.35 19.04
CA GLY A 863 4.26 -10.90 18.11
C GLY A 863 3.92 -12.37 18.36
N ASN A 864 4.92 -13.18 18.75
CA ASN A 864 4.73 -14.61 19.04
C ASN A 864 4.01 -14.87 20.37
N GLN A 865 4.31 -14.06 21.41
CA GLN A 865 3.95 -14.37 22.80
C GLN A 865 2.89 -13.44 23.40
N GLY A 866 2.83 -12.17 22.95
CA GLY A 866 2.07 -11.11 23.59
C GLY A 866 2.93 -10.24 24.53
N LEU A 867 2.30 -9.65 25.55
CA LEU A 867 2.96 -8.80 26.55
C LEU A 867 3.72 -9.67 27.55
N CYS A 868 5.01 -9.41 27.73
CA CYS A 868 5.91 -10.24 28.53
C CYS A 868 6.52 -9.47 29.71
N ARG A 869 6.77 -10.18 30.81
CA ARG A 869 7.55 -9.78 32.00
C ARG A 869 8.75 -10.73 32.14
N ILE A 870 9.93 -10.21 32.51
CA ILE A 870 11.05 -11.02 32.99
C ILE A 870 11.43 -10.57 34.40
N GLY A 871 11.37 -11.50 35.35
CA GLY A 871 11.70 -11.26 36.75
C GLY A 871 13.20 -11.33 37.05
N LYS A 872 13.57 -11.04 38.31
CA LYS A 872 14.95 -11.20 38.83
C LYS A 872 15.44 -12.66 38.86
N ASP A 873 14.51 -13.62 38.76
CA ASP A 873 14.80 -15.05 38.57
C ASP A 873 15.18 -15.39 37.10
N GLY A 874 15.16 -14.40 36.20
CA GLY A 874 15.42 -14.58 34.76
C GLY A 874 14.26 -15.24 34.01
N ARG A 875 13.14 -15.54 34.70
CA ARG A 875 12.01 -16.27 34.13
C ARG A 875 11.09 -15.33 33.34
N LEU A 876 10.76 -15.74 32.12
CA LEU A 876 9.78 -15.06 31.28
C LEU A 876 8.36 -15.50 31.64
N GLU A 877 7.48 -14.52 31.79
CA GLU A 877 6.05 -14.66 32.05
C GLU A 877 5.26 -13.88 30.99
N VAL A 878 4.12 -14.43 30.53
CA VAL A 878 3.24 -13.78 29.55
C VAL A 878 2.01 -13.23 30.26
N LEU A 879 1.89 -11.90 30.28
CA LEU A 879 0.87 -11.17 31.03
C LEU A 879 -0.45 -11.02 30.27
N ALA A 880 -0.42 -10.95 28.94
CA ALA A 880 -1.60 -10.90 28.09
C ALA A 880 -1.27 -11.30 26.64
N THR A 881 -2.26 -11.76 25.88
CA THR A 881 -2.08 -12.17 24.47
C THR A 881 -3.13 -11.54 23.55
N GLY A 882 -3.07 -11.82 22.25
CA GLY A 882 -4.06 -11.31 21.28
C GLY A 882 -3.75 -9.91 20.74
N PHE A 883 -2.47 -9.52 20.70
CA PHE A 883 -2.01 -8.31 20.02
C PHE A 883 -1.47 -8.69 18.65
N ARG A 884 -1.99 -8.08 17.58
CA ARG A 884 -1.55 -8.32 16.21
C ARG A 884 -0.45 -7.35 15.81
N ASN A 885 0.76 -7.86 15.55
CA ASN A 885 1.94 -7.06 15.25
C ASN A 885 2.12 -5.88 16.24
N PRO A 886 2.18 -6.15 17.56
CA PRO A 886 2.30 -5.10 18.56
C PRO A 886 3.53 -4.24 18.26
N ASN A 887 3.40 -2.93 18.46
CA ASN A 887 4.44 -1.98 18.13
C ASN A 887 4.65 -1.00 19.29
N GLY A 888 5.74 -1.19 20.03
CA GLY A 888 6.05 -0.45 21.24
C GLY A 888 5.29 -0.86 22.51
N LEU A 889 5.68 -0.23 23.61
CA LEU A 889 5.22 -0.48 24.97
C LEU A 889 5.22 0.86 25.74
N GLY A 890 4.29 1.02 26.69
CA GLY A 890 4.35 2.04 27.75
C GLY A 890 4.13 1.43 29.13
N ILE A 891 4.71 2.05 30.17
CA ILE A 891 4.51 1.68 31.59
C ILE A 891 4.18 2.94 32.41
N SER A 892 3.24 2.84 33.36
CA SER A 892 2.95 3.94 34.28
C SER A 892 4.04 4.09 35.35
N LYS A 893 4.18 5.30 35.91
CA LYS A 893 5.25 5.63 36.88
C LYS A 893 5.24 4.77 38.16
N ASP A 894 4.08 4.22 38.52
CA ASP A 894 3.86 3.30 39.65
C ASP A 894 4.00 1.81 39.26
N GLY A 895 4.22 1.50 37.97
CA GLY A 895 4.29 0.14 37.44
C GLY A 895 2.95 -0.59 37.32
N ARG A 896 1.82 0.05 37.69
CA ARG A 896 0.48 -0.58 37.75
C ARG A 896 -0.11 -0.87 36.36
N PHE A 897 0.10 0.02 35.41
CA PHE A 897 -0.46 -0.05 34.07
C PHE A 897 0.64 -0.29 33.03
N LEU A 898 0.43 -1.29 32.19
CA LEU A 898 1.20 -1.54 30.97
C LEU A 898 0.29 -1.31 29.77
N THR A 899 0.81 -0.66 28.74
CA THR A 899 0.09 -0.37 27.49
C THR A 899 0.89 -0.82 26.28
N THR A 900 0.18 -1.34 25.26
CA THR A 900 0.77 -1.69 23.97
C THR A 900 -0.27 -1.44 22.86
N SER A 901 0.18 -1.51 21.61
CA SER A 901 -0.65 -1.32 20.41
C SER A 901 -0.88 -2.62 19.64
N ALA A 902 -1.72 -2.58 18.61
CA ALA A 902 -1.81 -3.59 17.56
C ALA A 902 -2.32 -2.96 16.26
N GLN A 903 -1.96 -3.59 15.14
CA GLN A 903 -2.31 -3.13 13.80
C GLN A 903 -3.56 -3.82 13.28
N GLU A 904 -4.47 -3.04 12.68
CA GLU A 904 -5.69 -3.51 12.02
C GLU A 904 -5.44 -4.72 11.10
N GLY A 905 -6.30 -5.73 11.21
CA GLY A 905 -6.28 -6.93 10.39
C GLY A 905 -7.12 -8.06 10.97
N ASP A 906 -6.72 -9.31 10.73
CA ASP A 906 -7.43 -10.49 11.19
C ASP A 906 -7.67 -10.44 12.71
N TRP A 907 -8.94 -10.56 13.11
CA TRP A 907 -9.40 -10.46 14.50
C TRP A 907 -8.97 -9.16 15.23
N THR A 908 -8.62 -8.12 14.49
CA THR A 908 -8.14 -6.82 15.01
C THR A 908 -8.86 -5.70 14.26
N PRO A 909 -10.08 -5.29 14.70
CA PRO A 909 -11.02 -4.57 13.84
C PRO A 909 -10.56 -3.19 13.34
N GLY A 910 -9.69 -2.53 14.12
CA GLY A 910 -9.08 -1.24 13.82
C GLY A 910 -7.78 -1.09 14.60
N THR A 911 -6.98 -0.07 14.27
CA THR A 911 -5.78 0.30 15.05
C THR A 911 -6.17 0.57 16.50
N SER A 912 -5.46 -0.07 17.44
CA SER A 912 -5.92 -0.17 18.83
C SER A 912 -4.81 0.06 19.87
N VAL A 913 -5.18 0.64 21.00
CA VAL A 913 -4.37 0.69 22.23
C VAL A 913 -5.03 -0.18 23.30
N PHE A 914 -4.22 -1.01 23.95
CA PHE A 914 -4.65 -1.94 24.98
C PHE A 914 -4.01 -1.60 26.32
N GLN A 915 -4.65 -2.01 27.41
CA GLN A 915 -4.15 -1.77 28.76
C GLN A 915 -4.24 -3.04 29.61
N VAL A 916 -3.12 -3.43 30.18
CA VAL A 916 -3.03 -4.43 31.25
C VAL A 916 -2.80 -3.71 32.57
N GLU A 917 -3.68 -3.97 33.53
CA GLU A 917 -3.57 -3.50 34.91
C GLU A 917 -3.17 -4.71 35.78
N LEU A 918 -1.98 -4.64 36.37
CA LEU A 918 -1.40 -5.74 37.15
C LEU A 918 -2.28 -6.07 38.36
N GLY A 919 -2.49 -7.37 38.61
CA GLY A 919 -3.42 -7.87 39.62
C GLY A 919 -4.91 -7.76 39.25
N VAL A 920 -5.28 -7.19 38.10
CA VAL A 920 -6.68 -6.99 37.69
C VAL A 920 -7.04 -7.77 36.42
N ASN A 921 -6.26 -7.66 35.34
CA ASN A 921 -6.52 -8.37 34.07
C ASN A 921 -5.29 -9.08 33.48
N GLU A 922 -4.33 -9.48 34.31
CA GLU A 922 -3.30 -10.46 33.91
C GLU A 922 -3.97 -11.77 33.42
N GLY A 923 -3.50 -12.30 32.29
CA GLY A 923 -4.10 -13.41 31.56
C GLY A 923 -5.11 -13.00 30.47
N ALA A 924 -5.41 -11.70 30.32
CA ALA A 924 -6.31 -11.18 29.29
C ALA A 924 -5.92 -11.56 27.85
N HIS A 925 -6.91 -11.55 26.97
CA HIS A 925 -6.75 -11.83 25.56
C HIS A 925 -7.51 -10.80 24.72
N PHE A 926 -6.82 -10.06 23.87
CA PHE A 926 -7.34 -8.85 23.22
C PHE A 926 -7.80 -9.04 21.75
N GLY A 927 -7.80 -10.27 21.23
CA GLY A 927 -8.53 -10.64 20.01
C GLY A 927 -7.71 -11.30 18.91
N ALA A 928 -6.47 -10.89 18.68
CA ALA A 928 -5.68 -11.42 17.56
C ALA A 928 -5.51 -12.95 17.64
N GLY A 929 -5.83 -13.65 16.54
CA GLY A 929 -5.90 -15.12 16.49
C GLY A 929 -7.27 -15.72 16.83
N GLY A 930 -8.25 -14.90 17.23
CA GLY A 930 -9.65 -15.28 17.38
C GLY A 930 -10.10 -15.71 18.78
N PRO A 931 -11.40 -16.02 18.98
CA PRO A 931 -12.02 -16.26 20.29
C PRO A 931 -11.31 -17.32 21.16
N LYS A 932 -10.65 -16.89 22.23
CA LYS A 932 -9.99 -17.78 23.18
C LYS A 932 -11.02 -18.45 24.11
N ASN A 933 -11.07 -19.78 24.10
CA ASN A 933 -12.02 -20.59 24.88
C ASN A 933 -13.51 -20.23 24.65
N GLY A 934 -13.87 -19.78 23.44
CA GLY A 934 -15.22 -19.34 23.10
C GLY A 934 -15.66 -18.03 23.78
N LYS A 935 -14.73 -17.28 24.38
CA LYS A 935 -15.01 -15.98 25.00
C LYS A 935 -14.75 -14.83 24.01
N ALA A 936 -15.45 -13.74 24.24
CA ALA A 936 -15.11 -12.42 23.72
C ALA A 936 -13.68 -12.02 24.11
N PRO A 937 -12.98 -11.20 23.30
CA PRO A 937 -11.76 -10.55 23.73
C PRO A 937 -12.03 -9.53 24.85
N GLU A 938 -11.00 -9.22 25.63
CA GLU A 938 -11.01 -8.09 26.56
C GLU A 938 -11.11 -6.77 25.75
N PRO A 939 -12.05 -5.86 26.05
CA PRO A 939 -12.18 -4.61 25.29
C PRO A 939 -10.95 -3.70 25.36
N VAL A 940 -10.68 -3.02 24.25
CA VAL A 940 -9.53 -2.12 24.08
C VAL A 940 -9.64 -0.87 24.95
N LEU A 941 -8.52 -0.21 25.27
CA LEU A 941 -8.54 1.11 25.91
C LEU A 941 -9.02 2.17 24.91
N LEU A 942 -8.56 2.05 23.65
CA LEU A 942 -8.85 2.97 22.54
C LEU A 942 -8.87 2.19 21.22
N TYR A 943 -9.88 2.45 20.39
CA TYR A 943 -9.77 2.37 18.93
C TYR A 943 -9.38 3.77 18.42
N LEU A 944 -8.38 3.83 17.54
CA LEU A 944 -8.16 4.99 16.67
C LEU A 944 -8.68 4.64 15.27
N PRO A 945 -9.40 5.55 14.61
CA PRO A 945 -10.01 5.24 13.34
C PRO A 945 -8.98 5.38 12.21
N ARG A 946 -9.10 4.52 11.20
CA ARG A 946 -8.01 4.25 10.23
C ARG A 946 -7.46 5.50 9.52
N GLY A 947 -8.31 6.50 9.26
CA GLY A 947 -7.88 7.74 8.60
C GLY A 947 -6.99 8.65 9.45
N GLU A 948 -7.07 8.49 10.77
CA GLU A 948 -6.24 9.23 11.74
C GLU A 948 -5.01 8.42 12.18
N ASP A 949 -5.17 7.11 12.40
CA ASP A 949 -4.05 6.19 12.58
C ASP A 949 -4.25 4.84 11.87
N ASN A 950 -3.47 4.61 10.81
CA ASN A 950 -3.44 3.37 10.06
C ASN A 950 -2.34 2.38 10.49
N SER A 951 -1.47 2.77 11.44
CA SER A 951 -0.42 1.90 12.00
C SER A 951 0.15 2.52 13.28
N ALA A 952 -0.27 2.01 14.44
CA ALA A 952 0.14 2.49 15.75
C ALA A 952 1.59 2.14 16.10
N SER A 953 2.14 2.85 17.07
CA SER A 953 3.38 2.50 17.76
C SER A 953 3.29 2.77 19.28
N SER A 954 4.40 3.12 19.93
CA SER A 954 4.53 3.14 21.40
C SER A 954 3.63 4.13 22.16
N GLN A 955 3.60 3.99 23.48
CA GLN A 955 2.94 4.90 24.41
C GLN A 955 3.93 5.41 25.47
N ALA A 956 3.80 6.66 25.88
CA ALA A 956 4.51 7.22 27.04
C ALA A 956 3.50 7.89 27.99
N PHE A 957 3.39 7.38 29.22
CA PHE A 957 2.61 8.04 30.27
C PHE A 957 3.20 9.43 30.58
N ILE A 958 2.33 10.41 30.81
CA ILE A 958 2.76 11.81 30.94
C ILE A 958 3.64 12.01 32.18
N ALA A 959 4.81 12.63 31.95
CA ALA A 959 5.81 12.93 32.96
C ALA A 959 6.43 14.31 32.71
N GLY A 960 7.23 14.79 33.68
CA GLY A 960 7.86 16.11 33.64
C GLY A 960 6.94 17.24 34.14
N GLU A 961 7.55 18.23 34.79
CA GLU A 961 6.81 19.34 35.42
C GLU A 961 6.10 20.25 34.41
N ALA A 962 6.58 20.32 33.17
CA ALA A 962 5.95 21.11 32.10
C ALA A 962 4.61 20.53 31.65
N TRP A 963 4.48 19.19 31.59
CA TRP A 963 3.28 18.51 31.10
C TRP A 963 2.29 18.13 32.22
N LYS A 964 2.58 18.43 33.49
CA LYS A 964 1.81 17.94 34.65
C LYS A 964 0.32 18.32 34.64
N THR A 965 -0.05 19.44 34.01
CA THR A 965 -1.46 19.84 33.85
C THR A 965 -2.24 18.91 32.93
N LEU A 966 -1.56 18.25 31.99
CA LEU A 966 -2.13 17.32 31.01
C LEU A 966 -2.22 15.88 31.53
N ALA A 967 -1.64 15.59 32.70
CA ALA A 967 -1.48 14.22 33.23
C ALA A 967 -2.79 13.52 33.61
N GLY A 968 -3.85 14.27 33.92
CA GLY A 968 -5.21 13.75 34.17
C GLY A 968 -5.27 12.49 35.05
N ASN A 969 -6.03 11.49 34.61
CA ASN A 969 -6.18 10.19 35.29
C ASN A 969 -5.09 9.18 34.86
N GLY A 970 -3.83 9.62 34.81
CA GLY A 970 -2.74 8.83 34.21
C GLY A 970 -2.84 8.79 32.69
N ASN A 971 -3.08 9.94 32.08
CA ASN A 971 -3.09 10.14 30.64
C ASN A 971 -1.71 9.82 30.03
N LEU A 972 -1.71 9.47 28.74
CA LEU A 972 -0.51 9.10 28.00
C LEU A 972 -0.45 9.78 26.63
N VAL A 973 0.75 9.86 26.07
CA VAL A 973 0.95 10.15 24.65
C VAL A 973 1.04 8.82 23.89
N HIS A 974 0.32 8.73 22.79
CA HIS A 974 0.36 7.62 21.84
C HIS A 974 0.99 8.09 20.51
N LEU A 975 1.78 7.23 19.86
CA LEU A 975 2.40 7.52 18.57
C LEU A 975 1.73 6.74 17.43
N SER A 976 1.42 7.43 16.34
CA SER A 976 1.05 6.82 15.05
C SER A 976 2.29 6.77 14.16
N SER A 977 2.75 5.56 13.87
CA SER A 977 3.84 5.31 12.91
C SER A 977 3.34 5.51 11.48
N GLY A 978 2.15 5.00 11.17
CA GLY A 978 1.53 5.12 9.84
C GLY A 978 1.24 6.56 9.45
N GLY A 979 0.58 7.31 10.34
CA GLY A 979 0.12 8.67 10.08
C GLY A 979 1.18 9.75 10.26
N GLY A 980 2.26 9.48 10.99
CA GLY A 980 3.33 10.45 11.31
C GLY A 980 2.97 11.44 12.42
N SER A 981 2.23 10.98 13.45
CA SER A 981 1.60 11.88 14.44
C SER A 981 1.69 11.40 15.89
N ALA A 982 1.48 12.31 16.84
CA ALA A 982 1.32 12.01 18.27
C ALA A 982 -0.08 12.41 18.75
N TRP A 983 -0.59 11.68 19.75
CA TRP A 983 -1.96 11.80 20.27
C TRP A 983 -1.98 11.83 21.79
N LEU A 984 -2.73 12.76 22.38
CA LEU A 984 -3.00 12.84 23.81
C LEU A 984 -4.19 11.93 24.13
N VAL A 985 -3.93 10.82 24.80
CA VAL A 985 -4.94 9.85 25.25
C VAL A 985 -5.31 10.15 26.70
N MET A 986 -6.47 10.75 26.87
CA MET A 986 -7.12 10.98 28.16
C MET A 986 -7.82 9.69 28.63
N ARG A 987 -7.81 9.38 29.94
CA ARG A 987 -8.45 8.16 30.48
C ARG A 987 -9.63 8.46 31.40
N GLU A 988 -10.67 7.63 31.32
CA GLU A 988 -11.82 7.57 32.24
C GLU A 988 -11.97 6.13 32.76
N GLN A 989 -12.45 5.96 34.00
CA GLN A 989 -12.90 4.66 34.52
C GLN A 989 -14.37 4.74 34.96
N VAL A 990 -15.26 4.03 34.26
CA VAL A 990 -16.71 4.02 34.52
C VAL A 990 -17.12 2.61 34.92
N LYS A 991 -17.80 2.46 36.06
CA LYS A 991 -18.25 1.16 36.62
C LYS A 991 -17.12 0.10 36.70
N GLY A 992 -15.88 0.56 36.91
CA GLY A 992 -14.66 -0.27 36.94
C GLY A 992 -13.99 -0.52 35.58
N ARG A 993 -14.67 -0.24 34.45
CA ARG A 993 -14.11 -0.38 33.10
C ARG A 993 -13.32 0.87 32.69
N TRP A 994 -12.10 0.68 32.20
CA TRP A 994 -11.31 1.74 31.58
C TRP A 994 -11.77 2.02 30.16
N GLN A 995 -11.79 3.30 29.78
CA GLN A 995 -12.05 3.78 28.43
C GLN A 995 -11.29 5.10 28.20
N SER A 996 -11.20 5.57 26.96
CA SER A 996 -10.33 6.73 26.64
C SER A 996 -10.80 7.60 25.49
N ALA A 997 -10.21 8.79 25.42
CA ALA A 997 -10.45 9.82 24.42
C ALA A 997 -9.11 10.35 23.89
N ALA A 998 -8.94 10.42 22.57
CA ALA A 998 -7.71 10.85 21.93
C ALA A 998 -7.87 12.20 21.20
N MET A 999 -6.85 13.05 21.29
CA MET A 999 -6.70 14.31 20.56
C MET A 999 -5.34 14.39 19.86
N LYS A 1000 -5.28 14.83 18.61
CA LYS A 1000 -4.02 15.03 17.87
C LYS A 1000 -3.16 16.12 18.54
N ILE A 1001 -1.90 15.81 18.87
CA ILE A 1001 -0.90 16.74 19.45
C ILE A 1001 -0.13 17.44 18.34
N THR A 1002 0.32 16.68 17.34
CA THR A 1002 1.11 17.15 16.20
C THR A 1002 1.10 16.09 15.08
N GLY A 1003 1.08 16.53 13.82
CA GLY A 1003 1.32 15.71 12.62
C GLY A 1003 2.66 16.05 11.93
N ASN A 1004 3.56 16.74 12.63
CA ASN A 1004 4.81 17.26 12.08
C ASN A 1004 6.01 16.29 12.18
N PHE A 1005 5.84 14.97 12.29
CA PHE A 1005 7.01 14.07 12.36
C PHE A 1005 7.65 13.77 10.99
N ASP A 1006 8.98 13.80 10.90
CA ASP A 1006 9.76 13.53 9.68
C ASP A 1006 9.68 12.09 9.19
N SER A 1007 9.41 11.17 10.13
CA SER A 1007 9.39 9.73 9.90
C SER A 1007 8.36 9.05 10.79
N GLY A 1008 8.09 7.76 10.55
CA GLY A 1008 7.04 7.01 11.24
C GLY A 1008 7.33 6.87 12.73
N ALA A 1009 6.61 7.63 13.56
CA ALA A 1009 6.88 7.79 14.97
C ALA A 1009 6.82 6.45 15.72
N GLN A 1010 7.93 6.08 16.36
CA GLN A 1010 8.16 4.71 16.85
C GLN A 1010 8.34 4.62 18.37
N CYS A 1011 9.32 5.31 18.94
CA CYS A 1011 9.60 5.25 20.38
C CYS A 1011 9.41 6.61 21.05
N ALA A 1012 8.59 6.66 22.09
CA ALA A 1012 8.33 7.82 22.93
C ALA A 1012 9.05 7.72 24.29
N ARG A 1013 9.72 8.80 24.71
CA ARG A 1013 10.34 8.94 26.04
C ARG A 1013 10.14 10.35 26.57
N PHE A 1014 9.78 10.51 27.83
CA PHE A 1014 9.95 11.80 28.51
C PHE A 1014 11.37 11.91 29.06
N SER A 1015 12.10 12.96 28.69
CA SER A 1015 13.45 13.18 29.21
C SER A 1015 13.40 13.61 30.68
N GLY A 1016 14.21 12.97 31.53
CA GLY A 1016 14.40 13.39 32.91
C GLY A 1016 15.10 14.74 33.08
N LYS A 1017 15.68 15.29 31.99
CA LYS A 1017 16.50 16.50 32.01
C LYS A 1017 15.71 17.79 31.78
N ASP A 1018 14.90 17.83 30.74
CA ASP A 1018 14.09 19.01 30.34
C ASP A 1018 12.58 18.79 30.50
N GLY A 1019 12.14 17.55 30.80
CA GLY A 1019 10.72 17.20 30.93
C GLY A 1019 9.94 17.23 29.62
N ALA A 1020 10.62 17.29 28.47
CA ALA A 1020 9.99 17.24 27.16
C ALA A 1020 9.81 15.80 26.68
N LEU A 1021 8.88 15.60 25.74
CA LEU A 1021 8.68 14.33 25.06
C LEU A 1021 9.66 14.25 23.89
N TYR A 1022 10.45 13.20 23.81
CA TYR A 1022 11.29 12.87 22.66
C TYR A 1022 10.69 11.69 21.91
N VAL A 1023 10.83 11.73 20.58
CA VAL A 1023 10.30 10.75 19.63
C VAL A 1023 11.39 10.38 18.65
N THR A 1024 11.69 9.09 18.55
CA THR A 1024 12.41 8.50 17.41
C THR A 1024 11.43 7.80 16.47
N GLY A 1025 11.66 7.87 15.17
CA GLY A 1025 10.84 7.21 14.16
C GLY A 1025 11.63 6.70 12.96
N LEU A 1026 10.99 5.82 12.19
CA LEU A 1026 11.51 5.17 10.99
C LEU A 1026 10.46 5.08 9.88
N GLN A 1027 10.87 5.09 8.62
CA GLN A 1027 9.97 4.81 7.49
C GLN A 1027 9.72 3.30 7.42
N GLY A 1028 8.45 2.90 7.23
CA GLY A 1028 8.05 1.50 7.17
C GLY A 1028 6.78 1.25 6.36
N TRP A 1029 6.16 0.10 6.57
CA TRP A 1029 4.97 -0.33 5.82
C TRP A 1029 3.78 0.59 6.12
N GLY A 1030 3.14 1.11 5.06
CA GLY A 1030 2.01 2.03 5.16
C GLY A 1030 2.32 3.32 5.91
N THR A 1031 3.58 3.78 5.88
CA THR A 1031 4.06 4.97 6.60
C THR A 1031 4.02 6.20 5.71
N TYR A 1032 3.25 7.22 6.07
CA TYR A 1032 2.94 8.40 5.25
C TYR A 1032 3.88 9.59 5.55
N THR A 1033 5.12 9.31 5.94
CA THR A 1033 6.19 10.30 6.23
C THR A 1033 7.39 10.11 5.30
N PRO A 1034 8.13 11.18 4.94
CA PRO A 1034 9.06 11.13 3.80
C PRO A 1034 10.51 10.72 4.09
N LEU A 1035 11.00 10.72 5.33
CA LEU A 1035 12.43 10.43 5.62
C LEU A 1035 12.62 9.05 6.25
N ASP A 1036 13.77 8.42 5.96
CA ASP A 1036 14.19 7.10 6.50
C ASP A 1036 14.03 7.00 8.02
N GLY A 1037 14.27 8.11 8.74
CA GLY A 1037 14.05 8.23 10.18
C GLY A 1037 13.97 9.68 10.67
N GLY A 1038 13.74 9.83 11.97
CA GLY A 1038 13.66 11.14 12.62
C GLY A 1038 13.93 11.05 14.12
N PHE A 1039 14.54 12.07 14.70
CA PHE A 1039 14.68 12.26 16.15
C PHE A 1039 14.21 13.68 16.50
N GLN A 1040 13.18 13.78 17.33
CA GLN A 1040 12.44 15.03 17.51
C GLN A 1040 12.00 15.22 18.96
N ARG A 1041 11.85 16.48 19.39
CA ARG A 1041 11.40 16.84 20.74
C ARG A 1041 10.10 17.66 20.66
N VAL A 1042 9.04 17.15 21.29
CA VAL A 1042 7.77 17.86 21.45
C VAL A 1042 7.74 18.55 22.81
N ARG A 1043 7.56 19.88 22.80
CA ARG A 1043 7.45 20.72 24.00
C ARG A 1043 6.04 21.25 24.13
N PHE A 1044 5.39 21.07 25.28
CA PHE A 1044 4.15 21.79 25.60
C PHE A 1044 4.48 23.28 25.82
N THR A 1045 4.02 24.13 24.92
CA THR A 1045 4.23 25.59 24.90
C THR A 1045 2.98 26.37 25.30
N GLY A 1046 1.83 25.71 25.36
CA GLY A 1046 0.55 26.28 25.80
C GLY A 1046 0.05 27.42 24.90
N GLY A 1047 -0.83 28.27 25.46
CA GLY A 1047 -1.40 29.42 24.76
C GLY A 1047 -2.65 29.12 23.91
N ALA A 1048 -3.06 27.85 23.82
CA ALA A 1048 -4.38 27.41 23.35
C ALA A 1048 -4.89 26.33 24.33
N PRO A 1049 -6.20 26.29 24.70
CA PRO A 1049 -6.72 25.30 25.64
C PRO A 1049 -6.54 23.87 25.13
N VAL A 1050 -6.08 22.97 26.00
CA VAL A 1050 -5.90 21.55 25.71
C VAL A 1050 -6.86 20.72 26.57
N PRO A 1051 -7.68 19.83 25.98
CA PRO A 1051 -8.39 18.78 26.70
C PRO A 1051 -7.45 17.91 27.55
N VAL A 1052 -7.75 17.80 28.85
CA VAL A 1052 -6.96 17.04 29.85
C VAL A 1052 -7.75 15.90 30.51
N GLY A 1053 -9.05 15.82 30.25
CA GLY A 1053 -9.91 14.75 30.74
C GLY A 1053 -11.31 14.85 30.14
N PHE A 1054 -12.06 13.76 30.25
CA PHE A 1054 -13.45 13.69 29.84
C PHE A 1054 -14.26 12.88 30.86
N GLU A 1055 -15.57 13.05 30.87
CA GLU A 1055 -16.51 12.17 31.54
C GLU A 1055 -17.69 11.84 30.63
N THR A 1056 -18.14 10.60 30.62
CA THR A 1056 -19.24 10.13 29.78
C THR A 1056 -20.51 9.95 30.60
N ARG A 1057 -21.63 10.48 30.08
CA ARG A 1057 -22.87 10.67 30.83
C ARG A 1057 -24.05 10.17 30.01
N GLU A 1058 -25.08 9.59 30.64
CA GLU A 1058 -26.28 9.10 29.93
C GLU A 1058 -26.90 10.14 28.96
N ASN A 1059 -26.65 11.43 29.15
CA ASN A 1059 -27.16 12.53 28.33
C ASN A 1059 -26.07 13.39 27.65
N GLY A 1060 -24.80 12.97 27.61
CA GLY A 1060 -23.75 13.80 27.01
C GLY A 1060 -22.31 13.42 27.36
N VAL A 1061 -21.39 14.35 27.11
CA VAL A 1061 -19.97 14.24 27.47
C VAL A 1061 -19.51 15.54 28.12
N ILE A 1062 -18.80 15.45 29.24
CA ILE A 1062 -18.04 16.56 29.82
C ILE A 1062 -16.62 16.49 29.28
N VAL A 1063 -16.08 17.57 28.73
CA VAL A 1063 -14.67 17.71 28.33
C VAL A 1063 -14.02 18.78 29.19
N ARG A 1064 -12.91 18.46 29.85
CA ARG A 1064 -12.14 19.38 30.73
C ARG A 1064 -10.85 19.82 30.07
N PHE A 1065 -10.45 21.06 30.35
CA PHE A 1065 -9.30 21.73 29.76
C PHE A 1065 -8.32 22.24 30.83
N ASP A 1066 -7.04 22.35 30.48
CA ASP A 1066 -5.99 22.91 31.34
C ASP A 1066 -6.25 24.38 31.71
N GLN A 1067 -6.74 25.17 30.75
CA GLN A 1067 -7.12 26.58 30.88
C GLN A 1067 -8.53 26.84 30.29
N PRO A 1068 -9.22 27.94 30.65
CA PRO A 1068 -10.60 28.18 30.21
C PRO A 1068 -10.73 28.35 28.69
N VAL A 1069 -11.83 27.86 28.12
CA VAL A 1069 -12.16 28.03 26.70
C VAL A 1069 -12.90 29.34 26.43
N SER A 1070 -12.86 29.78 25.17
CA SER A 1070 -13.56 30.97 24.67
C SER A 1070 -15.08 30.87 24.85
N GLU A 1071 -15.77 32.00 24.68
CA GLU A 1071 -17.23 32.04 24.73
C GLU A 1071 -17.85 31.29 23.54
N SER A 1072 -17.22 31.42 22.36
CA SER A 1072 -17.62 30.71 21.13
C SER A 1072 -17.54 29.19 21.24
N ALA A 1073 -16.60 28.66 22.02
CA ALA A 1073 -16.49 27.21 22.27
C ALA A 1073 -17.68 26.65 23.08
N GLY A 1074 -18.49 27.51 23.71
CA GLY A 1074 -19.74 27.15 24.38
C GLY A 1074 -20.96 27.09 23.46
N LEU A 1075 -20.79 27.17 22.14
CA LEU A 1075 -21.91 27.20 21.19
C LEU A 1075 -22.17 25.82 20.57
N ALA A 1076 -23.41 25.35 20.66
CA ALA A 1076 -23.87 24.12 20.00
C ALA A 1076 -23.94 24.23 18.47
N THR A 1077 -23.85 25.44 17.91
CA THR A 1077 -23.71 25.66 16.45
C THR A 1077 -22.30 25.36 15.93
N GLU A 1078 -21.28 25.40 16.81
CA GLU A 1078 -19.87 25.18 16.48
C GLU A 1078 -19.41 23.76 16.86
N THR A 1079 -20.32 22.94 17.41
CA THR A 1079 -20.01 21.61 17.96
C THR A 1079 -20.80 20.53 17.20
N PHE A 1080 -20.13 19.44 16.82
CA PHE A 1080 -20.74 18.31 16.12
C PHE A 1080 -20.35 16.98 16.78
N ALA A 1081 -21.26 16.02 16.79
CA ALA A 1081 -21.06 14.68 17.32
C ALA A 1081 -21.55 13.61 16.34
N GLN A 1082 -20.84 12.49 16.26
CA GLN A 1082 -21.26 11.29 15.53
C GLN A 1082 -20.71 10.02 16.21
N CYS A 1083 -21.30 8.86 15.95
CA CYS A 1083 -20.76 7.58 16.45
C CYS A 1083 -20.85 6.44 15.41
N TRP A 1084 -20.03 5.41 15.63
CA TRP A 1084 -20.00 4.18 14.84
C TRP A 1084 -19.36 3.04 15.66
N THR A 1085 -19.38 1.83 15.12
CA THR A 1085 -18.79 0.64 15.74
C THR A 1085 -18.02 -0.22 14.74
N TYR A 1086 -17.28 -1.19 15.26
CA TYR A 1086 -16.43 -2.12 14.50
C TYR A 1086 -16.81 -3.57 14.80
N LYS A 1087 -16.64 -4.46 13.82
CA LYS A 1087 -16.96 -5.88 13.93
C LYS A 1087 -15.74 -6.72 14.28
N TYR A 1088 -15.94 -7.71 15.14
CA TYR A 1088 -14.92 -8.69 15.52
C TYR A 1088 -15.08 -9.98 14.72
N SER A 1089 -14.20 -10.19 13.75
CA SER A 1089 -14.26 -11.30 12.78
C SER A 1089 -12.86 -11.66 12.27
N GLY A 1090 -12.75 -12.84 11.63
CA GLY A 1090 -11.51 -13.28 10.97
C GLY A 1090 -11.17 -12.51 9.68
N THR A 1091 -12.05 -11.61 9.25
CA THR A 1091 -11.80 -10.65 8.17
C THR A 1091 -10.63 -9.72 8.50
N TYR A 1092 -9.96 -9.19 7.47
CA TYR A 1092 -8.92 -8.19 7.68
C TYR A 1092 -9.56 -6.85 8.07
N GLY A 1093 -9.50 -6.50 9.36
CA GLY A 1093 -10.10 -5.26 9.88
C GLY A 1093 -11.62 -5.24 9.81
N SER A 1094 -12.19 -4.06 9.98
CA SER A 1094 -13.62 -3.78 9.90
C SER A 1094 -13.88 -2.42 9.26
N PRO A 1095 -14.84 -2.32 8.32
CA PRO A 1095 -15.50 -1.05 8.02
C PRO A 1095 -16.10 -0.39 9.27
N GLU A 1096 -16.38 0.90 9.18
CA GLU A 1096 -17.06 1.69 10.21
C GLU A 1096 -18.57 1.52 10.03
N TYR A 1097 -19.26 0.93 11.02
CA TYR A 1097 -20.68 0.58 10.96
C TYR A 1097 -21.55 1.47 11.83
N SER A 1098 -22.75 1.79 11.35
CA SER A 1098 -23.79 2.47 12.12
C SER A 1098 -24.18 1.66 13.35
N VAL A 1099 -24.40 2.34 14.48
CA VAL A 1099 -24.92 1.76 15.71
C VAL A 1099 -26.45 1.68 15.65
N ARG A 1100 -27.10 2.61 14.94
CA ARG A 1100 -28.55 2.64 14.71
C ARG A 1100 -29.02 1.60 13.71
N TYR A 1101 -28.20 1.35 12.68
CA TYR A 1101 -28.48 0.44 11.57
C TYR A 1101 -27.39 -0.64 11.48
N PRO A 1102 -27.51 -1.73 12.27
CA PRO A 1102 -26.62 -2.88 12.17
C PRO A 1102 -26.42 -3.34 10.72
N GLU A 1103 -25.26 -3.93 10.45
CA GLU A 1103 -24.80 -4.36 9.12
C GLU A 1103 -24.58 -3.24 8.07
N THR A 1104 -24.90 -1.98 8.36
CA THR A 1104 -24.76 -0.86 7.42
C THR A 1104 -23.48 -0.04 7.69
N PRO A 1105 -22.52 0.05 6.74
CA PRO A 1105 -21.38 0.95 6.86
C PRO A 1105 -21.79 2.42 6.82
N GLY A 1106 -21.23 3.23 7.71
CA GLY A 1106 -21.58 4.64 7.92
C GLY A 1106 -21.48 5.05 9.38
N HIS A 1107 -21.66 6.35 9.65
CA HIS A 1107 -21.73 6.91 11.00
C HIS A 1107 -23.12 7.49 11.26
N ASP A 1108 -23.54 7.47 12.52
CA ASP A 1108 -24.77 8.09 13.00
C ASP A 1108 -24.47 9.50 13.51
N PRO A 1109 -25.00 10.58 12.89
CA PRO A 1109 -24.93 11.92 13.46
C PRO A 1109 -25.75 12.01 14.76
N LEU A 1110 -25.18 12.65 15.79
CA LEU A 1110 -25.83 12.82 17.09
C LEU A 1110 -26.14 14.30 17.33
N GLU A 1111 -27.39 14.59 17.72
CA GLU A 1111 -27.79 15.96 18.05
C GLU A 1111 -27.08 16.46 19.31
N VAL A 1112 -26.22 17.48 19.15
CA VAL A 1112 -25.71 18.32 20.23
C VAL A 1112 -26.76 19.38 20.54
N ARG A 1113 -27.58 19.15 21.57
CA ARG A 1113 -28.75 19.96 21.89
C ARG A 1113 -28.40 21.27 22.59
N SER A 1114 -27.40 21.23 23.46
CA SER A 1114 -26.82 22.41 24.09
C SER A 1114 -25.35 22.16 24.47
N VAL A 1115 -24.58 23.23 24.68
CA VAL A 1115 -23.22 23.16 25.22
C VAL A 1115 -23.15 24.12 26.40
N GLN A 1116 -22.69 23.63 27.55
CA GLN A 1116 -22.67 24.36 28.82
C GLN A 1116 -21.23 24.61 29.26
N ARG A 1117 -20.82 25.88 29.37
CA ARG A 1117 -19.52 26.27 29.94
C ARG A 1117 -19.60 26.18 31.47
N ILE A 1118 -19.07 25.10 32.03
CA ILE A 1118 -19.05 24.79 33.46
C ILE A 1118 -17.63 24.92 34.02
N GLU A 1119 -17.45 24.75 35.34
CA GLU A 1119 -16.14 24.84 36.02
C GLU A 1119 -15.37 26.15 35.70
N GLY A 1120 -16.08 27.29 35.64
CA GLY A 1120 -15.50 28.59 35.29
C GLY A 1120 -15.05 28.71 33.83
N GLY A 1121 -15.59 27.88 32.94
CA GLY A 1121 -15.17 27.78 31.55
C GLY A 1121 -14.00 26.84 31.32
N LYS A 1122 -13.49 26.14 32.35
CA LYS A 1122 -12.50 25.06 32.18
C LYS A 1122 -13.10 23.74 31.72
N ALA A 1123 -14.43 23.61 31.68
CA ALA A 1123 -15.08 22.43 31.15
C ALA A 1123 -16.30 22.78 30.29
N LEU A 1124 -16.55 21.94 29.29
CA LEU A 1124 -17.71 21.97 28.41
C LEU A 1124 -18.53 20.71 28.66
N PHE A 1125 -19.79 20.84 29.08
CA PHE A 1125 -20.75 19.74 28.98
C PHE A 1125 -21.50 19.85 27.66
N LEU A 1126 -21.33 18.85 26.79
CA LEU A 1126 -22.05 18.70 25.53
C LEU A 1126 -23.29 17.84 25.81
N GLU A 1127 -24.48 18.44 25.76
CA GLU A 1127 -25.75 17.71 25.88
C GLU A 1127 -26.01 16.95 24.58
N ILE A 1128 -25.85 15.62 24.62
CA ILE A 1128 -26.05 14.71 23.48
C ILE A 1128 -27.09 13.66 23.92
N PRO A 1129 -28.39 13.96 23.84
CA PRO A 1129 -29.42 13.14 24.49
C PRO A 1129 -29.52 11.71 23.95
N GLN A 1130 -29.09 11.48 22.69
CA GLN A 1130 -29.08 10.17 22.04
C GLN A 1130 -27.72 9.44 22.10
N ILE A 1131 -26.74 9.93 22.88
CA ILE A 1131 -25.45 9.23 23.01
C ILE A 1131 -25.65 7.79 23.54
N VAL A 1132 -24.97 6.84 22.91
CA VAL A 1132 -24.89 5.44 23.34
C VAL A 1132 -23.41 5.06 23.37
N PRO A 1133 -22.98 4.07 24.19
CA PRO A 1133 -21.62 3.57 24.08
C PRO A 1133 -21.44 2.90 22.69
N ALA A 1134 -20.24 3.00 22.14
CA ALA A 1134 -19.90 2.73 20.75
C ALA A 1134 -18.39 2.49 20.58
N GLY A 1135 -17.99 1.79 19.51
CA GLY A 1135 -16.57 1.58 19.18
C GLY A 1135 -15.82 2.91 18.98
N GLN A 1136 -16.48 3.86 18.33
CA GLN A 1136 -16.07 5.27 18.31
C GLN A 1136 -17.24 6.23 18.58
N VAL A 1137 -16.98 7.28 19.35
CA VAL A 1137 -17.73 8.55 19.32
C VAL A 1137 -16.75 9.65 18.94
N HIS A 1138 -17.07 10.39 17.89
CA HIS A 1138 -16.27 11.52 17.41
C HIS A 1138 -16.94 12.84 17.79
N LEU A 1139 -16.19 13.76 18.40
CA LEU A 1139 -16.64 15.09 18.81
C LEU A 1139 -15.76 16.17 18.19
N ARG A 1140 -16.33 16.97 17.28
CA ARG A 1140 -15.75 18.24 16.82
C ARG A 1140 -16.18 19.31 17.82
N LEU A 1141 -15.24 19.86 18.58
CA LEU A 1141 -15.52 20.87 19.61
C LEU A 1141 -15.56 22.28 19.01
N GLY A 1142 -16.41 23.16 19.55
CA GLY A 1142 -16.43 24.59 19.18
C GLY A 1142 -15.16 25.38 19.49
N SER A 1143 -14.18 24.76 20.18
CA SER A 1143 -12.82 25.27 20.35
C SER A 1143 -11.84 24.87 19.24
N GLY A 1144 -12.28 24.06 18.26
CA GLY A 1144 -11.53 23.74 17.05
C GLY A 1144 -10.74 22.42 17.05
N GLN A 1145 -10.83 21.61 18.11
CA GLN A 1145 -10.23 20.27 18.19
C GLN A 1145 -11.25 19.17 17.88
N ASP A 1146 -10.76 18.05 17.34
CA ASP A 1146 -11.48 16.78 17.22
C ASP A 1146 -11.05 15.83 18.34
N LEU A 1147 -12.03 15.15 18.95
CA LEU A 1147 -11.81 14.08 19.93
C LEU A 1147 -12.37 12.75 19.41
N PHE A 1148 -11.59 11.69 19.58
CA PHE A 1148 -11.96 10.32 19.23
C PHE A 1148 -12.05 9.48 20.51
N LEU A 1149 -13.28 9.18 20.94
CA LEU A 1149 -13.57 8.43 22.14
C LEU A 1149 -13.86 6.98 21.76
N THR A 1150 -13.37 6.00 22.53
CA THR A 1150 -13.99 4.67 22.58
C THR A 1150 -14.82 4.61 23.84
N LEU A 1151 -16.10 4.30 23.70
CA LEU A 1151 -17.09 4.49 24.76
C LEU A 1151 -17.73 3.13 25.08
N HIS A 1152 -17.32 2.50 26.17
CA HIS A 1152 -17.86 1.20 26.58
C HIS A 1152 -19.01 1.33 27.58
N GLU A 1153 -18.93 2.31 28.47
CA GLU A 1153 -19.85 2.51 29.59
C GLU A 1153 -20.20 4.00 29.76
N LEU A 1154 -21.45 4.27 30.14
CA LEU A 1154 -21.94 5.62 30.47
C LEU A 1154 -22.16 5.76 31.99
N GLY A 1155 -21.74 6.89 32.57
CA GLY A 1155 -22.08 7.28 33.93
C GLY A 1155 -23.46 7.95 34.04
N GLU A 1156 -23.93 8.14 35.28
CA GLU A 1156 -25.20 8.82 35.59
C GLU A 1156 -25.34 10.17 34.87
N PRO A 1157 -26.54 10.55 34.39
CA PRO A 1157 -26.74 11.77 33.61
C PRO A 1157 -26.33 13.04 34.38
N TYR A 1158 -25.67 13.97 33.70
CA TYR A 1158 -25.36 15.28 34.25
C TYR A 1158 -26.59 16.18 34.16
N THR A 1159 -27.16 16.56 35.30
CA THR A 1159 -28.42 17.31 35.40
C THR A 1159 -28.25 18.75 35.89
N GLU A 1160 -27.03 19.15 36.26
CA GLU A 1160 -26.72 20.45 36.88
C GLU A 1160 -26.56 21.58 35.84
N PHE A 1161 -27.57 21.76 34.98
CA PHE A 1161 -27.64 22.89 34.05
C PHE A 1161 -29.07 23.38 33.81
N THR A 1162 -29.20 24.66 33.46
CA THR A 1162 -30.49 25.31 33.22
C THR A 1162 -31.20 24.70 32.02
N GLY A 1163 -32.43 24.24 32.20
CA GLY A 1163 -33.26 23.70 31.11
C GLY A 1163 -33.10 22.19 30.85
N TYR A 1164 -32.38 21.45 31.72
CA TYR A 1164 -32.32 19.99 31.64
C TYR A 1164 -33.72 19.37 31.50
N THR A 1165 -33.84 18.40 30.59
CA THR A 1165 -35.05 17.60 30.37
C THR A 1165 -34.62 16.18 30.06
N LYS A 1166 -35.12 15.16 30.78
CA LYS A 1166 -34.80 13.75 30.46
C LYS A 1166 -35.50 13.33 29.16
N ILE A 1167 -34.73 13.26 28.09
CA ILE A 1167 -35.17 12.74 26.78
C ILE A 1167 -34.96 11.21 26.76
N PRO A 1168 -35.98 10.40 26.40
CA PRO A 1168 -35.81 8.96 26.20
C PRO A 1168 -34.85 8.63 25.06
N LYS A 1169 -34.13 7.50 25.18
CA LYS A 1169 -33.36 6.94 24.06
C LYS A 1169 -34.32 6.41 23.00
N THR A 1170 -34.17 6.86 21.77
CA THR A 1170 -34.90 6.36 20.58
C THR A 1170 -33.98 5.58 19.64
N MET A 1171 -32.66 5.77 19.74
CA MET A 1171 -31.64 4.88 19.21
C MET A 1171 -31.71 3.52 19.94
N HIS A 1172 -32.13 2.45 19.25
CA HIS A 1172 -32.32 1.12 19.85
C HIS A 1172 -31.70 -0.01 19.00
N ALA A 1173 -30.36 -0.02 18.95
CA ALA A 1173 -29.57 -1.17 18.49
C ALA A 1173 -28.16 -1.19 19.12
N ALA A 1174 -28.07 -0.94 20.44
CA ALA A 1174 -26.81 -0.90 21.19
C ALA A 1174 -26.14 -2.28 21.34
N GLN A 1175 -25.47 -2.78 20.29
CA GLN A 1175 -24.54 -3.89 20.38
C GLN A 1175 -23.19 -3.43 20.96
N ILE A 1176 -22.92 -3.83 22.20
CA ILE A 1176 -21.72 -3.40 22.94
C ILE A 1176 -21.24 -4.57 23.78
N GLY A 1177 -19.94 -4.88 23.64
CA GLY A 1177 -19.42 -6.22 23.92
C GLY A 1177 -19.29 -7.00 22.62
N MET A 1178 -18.05 -7.30 22.23
CA MET A 1178 -17.72 -8.04 21.01
C MET A 1178 -18.18 -9.49 21.18
N VAL A 1179 -19.28 -9.88 20.52
CA VAL A 1179 -19.76 -11.27 20.57
C VAL A 1179 -18.71 -12.16 19.91
N ALA A 1180 -18.28 -13.21 20.60
CA ALA A 1180 -17.45 -14.23 19.98
C ALA A 1180 -18.29 -14.97 18.92
N PRO A 1181 -17.92 -14.97 17.62
CA PRO A 1181 -18.63 -15.76 16.63
C PRO A 1181 -18.55 -17.25 16.96
N VAL A 1182 -19.54 -18.00 16.49
CA VAL A 1182 -19.61 -19.46 16.69
C VAL A 1182 -18.31 -20.10 16.20
N ALA A 1183 -17.63 -20.83 17.08
CA ALA A 1183 -16.33 -21.41 16.78
C ALA A 1183 -16.44 -22.38 15.59
N SER A 1184 -15.71 -22.09 14.51
CA SER A 1184 -15.59 -22.99 13.37
C SER A 1184 -15.00 -24.33 13.83
N LYS A 1185 -15.55 -25.44 13.34
CA LYS A 1185 -15.14 -26.78 13.75
C LYS A 1185 -13.64 -26.96 13.41
N PRO A 1186 -12.76 -27.21 14.41
CA PRO A 1186 -11.34 -27.40 14.14
C PRO A 1186 -11.13 -28.54 13.13
N ASN A 1187 -10.19 -28.35 12.21
CA ASN A 1187 -9.83 -29.38 11.22
C ASN A 1187 -9.47 -30.70 11.96
N PRO A 1188 -10.25 -31.79 11.79
CA PRO A 1188 -10.08 -33.01 12.59
C PRO A 1188 -8.76 -33.75 12.30
N TRP A 1189 -8.07 -33.39 11.22
CA TRP A 1189 -6.76 -33.95 10.85
C TRP A 1189 -5.58 -33.12 11.39
N ALA A 1190 -5.83 -32.01 12.10
CA ALA A 1190 -4.80 -31.17 12.73
C ALA A 1190 -3.98 -31.88 13.83
N GLY A 1191 -4.36 -33.08 14.26
CA GLY A 1191 -3.61 -33.95 15.17
C GLY A 1191 -2.84 -35.10 14.51
N GLY A 1192 -2.98 -35.32 13.20
CA GLY A 1192 -2.38 -36.48 12.50
C GLY A 1192 -0.85 -36.48 12.41
N ALA A 1193 -0.27 -37.51 11.79
CA ALA A 1193 1.17 -37.57 11.50
C ALA A 1193 1.60 -36.49 10.48
N LYS A 1194 2.91 -36.20 10.41
CA LYS A 1194 3.47 -35.38 9.32
C LYS A 1194 3.33 -36.14 7.99
N GLY A 1195 2.91 -35.45 6.95
CA GLY A 1195 2.76 -35.98 5.60
C GLY A 1195 4.03 -35.89 4.77
N ARG A 1196 3.83 -35.89 3.45
CA ARG A 1196 4.88 -35.72 2.45
C ARG A 1196 5.26 -34.25 2.36
N GLU A 1197 6.55 -33.95 2.50
CA GLU A 1197 7.08 -32.60 2.31
C GLU A 1197 6.80 -32.07 0.89
N ILE A 1198 6.39 -30.80 0.80
CA ILE A 1198 6.05 -30.10 -0.45
C ILE A 1198 6.73 -28.73 -0.41
N SER A 1199 7.74 -28.54 -1.25
CA SER A 1199 8.30 -27.23 -1.52
C SER A 1199 7.38 -26.44 -2.44
N MET A 1200 6.97 -25.25 -2.02
CA MET A 1200 6.28 -24.27 -2.87
C MET A 1200 7.17 -23.04 -3.07
N GLU A 1201 7.09 -22.45 -4.24
CA GLU A 1201 7.79 -21.24 -4.65
C GLU A 1201 6.85 -20.03 -4.48
N ALA A 1202 7.32 -18.98 -3.83
CA ALA A 1202 6.53 -17.78 -3.60
C ALA A 1202 6.44 -16.92 -4.87
N GLY A 1203 5.22 -16.54 -5.23
CA GLY A 1203 4.93 -15.55 -6.27
C GLY A 1203 4.66 -14.16 -5.67
N LEU A 1204 4.55 -13.16 -6.55
CA LEU A 1204 4.22 -11.78 -6.14
C LEU A 1204 2.83 -11.71 -5.47
N GLY A 1205 2.69 -10.78 -4.51
CA GLY A 1205 1.39 -10.47 -3.89
C GLY A 1205 0.83 -11.55 -2.96
N LEU A 1206 1.68 -12.18 -2.13
CA LEU A 1206 1.32 -13.26 -1.19
C LEU A 1206 0.72 -14.51 -1.87
N GLN A 1207 1.18 -14.83 -3.07
CA GLN A 1207 0.75 -16.01 -3.82
C GLN A 1207 1.86 -17.08 -3.85
N PHE A 1208 1.52 -18.29 -4.32
CA PHE A 1208 2.50 -19.29 -4.72
C PHE A 1208 2.47 -19.47 -6.24
N VAL A 1209 3.62 -19.80 -6.84
CA VAL A 1209 3.74 -20.08 -8.28
C VAL A 1209 2.98 -21.35 -8.64
N GLN A 1210 3.01 -22.36 -7.76
CA GLN A 1210 2.28 -23.61 -7.89
C GLN A 1210 0.82 -23.41 -7.47
N LYS A 1211 -0.10 -23.50 -8.45
CA LYS A 1211 -1.54 -23.23 -8.28
C LYS A 1211 -2.38 -24.48 -7.98
N GLU A 1212 -1.76 -25.64 -7.91
CA GLU A 1212 -2.38 -26.92 -7.58
C GLU A 1212 -1.42 -27.75 -6.72
N LEU A 1213 -1.92 -28.36 -5.64
CA LEU A 1213 -1.20 -29.37 -4.86
C LEU A 1213 -1.97 -30.69 -4.87
N ARG A 1214 -1.26 -31.81 -4.99
CA ARG A 1214 -1.82 -33.16 -4.82
C ARG A 1214 -1.29 -33.80 -3.54
N VAL A 1215 -2.17 -33.89 -2.56
CA VAL A 1215 -1.98 -34.54 -1.26
C VAL A 1215 -2.99 -35.69 -1.12
N LYS A 1216 -2.66 -36.70 -0.31
CA LYS A 1216 -3.62 -37.72 0.10
C LYS A 1216 -4.42 -37.25 1.32
N ALA A 1217 -5.60 -37.83 1.52
CA ALA A 1217 -6.36 -37.59 2.75
C ALA A 1217 -5.53 -38.00 3.98
N GLY A 1218 -5.26 -37.05 4.88
CA GLY A 1218 -4.42 -37.25 6.06
C GLY A 1218 -2.93 -36.98 5.88
N GLU A 1219 -2.43 -36.62 4.68
CA GLU A 1219 -1.11 -35.97 4.55
C GLU A 1219 -1.20 -34.52 5.07
N ARG A 1220 -0.15 -34.07 5.76
CA ARG A 1220 -0.11 -32.80 6.51
C ARG A 1220 1.25 -32.11 6.38
#